data_AF-A0A7J9WRI6-F1
#
_entry.id   AF-A0A7J9WRI6-F1
#
_cell.length_a   1.000
_cell.length_b   1.000
_cell.length_c   1.000
_cell.angle_alpha   90.00
_cell.angle_beta   90.00
_cell.angle_gamma   90.00
#
_symmetry.space_group_name_H-M   'P 1'
#
loop_
_entity.id
_entity.type
_entity.pdbx_description
1 polymer ?
#
loop_
_entity_poly.entity_id
_entity_poly.type
_entity_poly.pdbx_seq_one_letter_code
_entity_poly.pdbx_strand_id
1 'polypeptide(L)'
;MVELTHVQQPPVAPLQAVFLPDPVFPARGRLAFYHLTGAPPRPETLGVLGVSTERMGRARLALPGQDGLPAVSDVPIALADLEDALDALAGVNGRAQATDSVRAWALAARLAGSLVSARALVPALIRHPPADTATVVEPDVVAQWRVDTQDPAVADARRRVAATLPLAGHALVRPQSSGPERIWRAEALLGAFLDAVADLAVRRGGDPPRPGRPRARLLPWTARWAEALIDPSDPTVPLRDDADELVAGVAAWWRGQFEEGPGGSLELRLAAPAAQDGDWRLDLGVRTDNGEHVPAAEIWSGASLAPDGDGARGSSAAGLQRALLRGLARAARLFAPLDTVLDAAAPEGLDLDLDQAWAFLDQAADRLLLDGIGVVLPPDLVGTDLLLRLRLGEDGVAAGAPAAALLEPDGLARLAGIRHDGVDPGAIPGPFDGLLAGFRWEAALGDDALTPEEFRVLVQAKAPLVRVRERWVRIDSQRLRRLERLGPPGELPLADALALGLAGSAAEIAGVSMDPGGEELAEPIEVAISGGLGELIDRLRAAGERPPVEAAPPGFDGELRPYQRRGVAWLQGMGELGLGAVLADEMGLGKTPTLIAHLLLRDGGGGPHLVVCPTSVVGNWEREFNRFAPTATVSRHHGADRPDRLEGVKGVLLTTYGTLRRDAELLAGVEWDTVTLDEAQQVKNPGTVGARAVRRLRSRQTVALTGTPLENRLAELWSLLDATNPGLLGSRARFGRRFTAPIEQRQDAEVARRLRRLVGPFILRREKRDPGILADLPEKIERTVVCPLTPEQA
;
A
#
# COMPACT_ATOMS: atom_id res chain seq x y z
N MET A 1 -13.25 74.04 12.68
CA MET A 1 -14.34 73.88 13.65
C MET A 1 -15.46 73.08 12.99
N VAL A 2 -15.44 71.76 13.16
CA VAL A 2 -16.60 70.92 13.50
C VAL A 2 -15.97 69.72 14.20
N GLU A 3 -16.07 69.70 15.52
CA GLU A 3 -15.81 68.51 16.34
C GLU A 3 -16.87 67.46 16.01
N LEU A 4 -16.46 66.27 15.58
CA LEU A 4 -17.31 65.08 15.69
C LEU A 4 -16.88 64.35 16.95
N THR A 5 -17.69 64.54 17.99
CA THR A 5 -17.65 63.86 19.27
C THR A 5 -17.80 62.36 19.05
N HIS A 6 -16.69 61.63 18.95
CA HIS A 6 -16.73 60.18 19.16
C HIS A 6 -16.90 59.96 20.67
N VAL A 7 -18.16 59.79 21.08
CA VAL A 7 -18.51 59.23 22.38
C VAL A 7 -17.85 57.84 22.45
N GLN A 8 -16.74 57.74 23.15
CA GLN A 8 -16.20 56.44 23.56
C GLN A 8 -17.25 55.80 24.47
N GLN A 9 -17.95 54.78 23.96
CA GLN A 9 -18.70 53.89 24.83
C GLN A 9 -17.70 53.25 25.82
N PRO A 10 -18.06 53.14 27.11
CA PRO A 10 -17.18 52.52 28.09
C PRO A 10 -16.87 51.08 27.67
N PRO A 11 -15.67 50.55 27.98
CA PRO A 11 -15.32 49.17 27.65
C PRO A 11 -16.36 48.22 28.25
N VAL A 12 -17.02 47.45 27.40
CA VAL A 12 -18.00 46.44 27.81
C VAL A 12 -17.30 45.45 28.73
N ALA A 13 -17.80 45.30 29.96
CA ALA A 13 -17.18 44.41 30.93
C ALA A 13 -17.12 42.96 30.37
N PRO A 14 -16.00 42.24 30.54
CA PRO A 14 -15.84 40.90 30.00
C PRO A 14 -16.86 39.93 30.63
N LEU A 15 -17.58 39.18 29.80
CA LEU A 15 -18.59 38.22 30.21
C LEU A 15 -17.96 36.85 30.45
N GLN A 16 -18.20 36.25 31.61
CA GLN A 16 -17.77 34.89 31.94
C GLN A 16 -18.89 33.89 31.68
N ALA A 17 -18.54 32.61 31.50
CA ALA A 17 -19.51 31.52 31.34
C ALA A 17 -19.27 30.38 32.35
N VAL A 18 -20.35 29.81 32.87
CA VAL A 18 -20.34 28.62 33.75
C VAL A 18 -21.50 27.69 33.39
N PHE A 19 -21.25 26.39 33.37
CA PHE A 19 -22.29 25.40 33.12
C PHE A 19 -23.12 25.13 34.37
N LEU A 20 -24.44 25.05 34.21
CA LEU A 20 -25.42 24.68 35.23
C LEU A 20 -26.00 23.32 34.86
N PRO A 21 -25.58 22.24 35.55
CA PRO A 21 -26.14 20.92 35.30
C PRO A 21 -27.59 20.86 35.79
N ASP A 22 -28.46 20.22 35.02
CA ASP A 22 -29.78 19.80 35.49
C ASP A 22 -29.61 18.53 36.35
N PRO A 23 -30.23 18.47 37.54
CA PRO A 23 -30.02 17.37 38.47
C PRO A 23 -30.62 16.04 38.01
N VAL A 24 -31.60 16.04 37.10
CA VAL A 24 -32.38 14.85 36.71
C VAL A 24 -32.23 14.57 35.21
N PHE A 25 -32.17 15.60 34.39
CA PHE A 25 -32.21 15.49 32.94
C PHE A 25 -31.03 16.25 32.29
N PRO A 26 -29.87 15.59 32.07
CA PRO A 26 -28.66 16.23 31.56
C PRO A 26 -28.85 17.11 30.33
N ALA A 27 -29.65 16.67 29.34
CA ALA A 27 -29.94 17.46 28.13
C ALA A 27 -30.60 18.83 28.40
N ARG A 28 -31.20 19.04 29.58
CA ARG A 28 -31.77 20.33 30.04
C ARG A 28 -30.77 21.24 30.76
N GLY A 29 -29.50 20.85 30.81
CA GLY A 29 -28.42 21.70 31.30
C GLY A 29 -28.42 23.07 30.62
N ARG A 30 -27.88 24.08 31.31
CA ARG A 30 -27.85 25.45 30.80
C ARG A 30 -26.47 26.05 30.92
N LEU A 31 -26.14 26.97 30.03
CA LEU A 31 -24.94 27.78 30.16
C LEU A 31 -25.35 29.15 30.71
N ALA A 32 -24.79 29.54 31.86
CA ALA A 32 -24.99 30.87 32.41
C ALA A 32 -23.84 31.79 32.05
N PHE A 33 -24.22 33.02 31.68
CA PHE A 33 -23.30 34.11 31.43
C PHE A 33 -23.43 35.17 32.51
N TYR A 34 -22.29 35.69 33.00
CA TYR A 34 -22.27 36.62 34.14
C TYR A 34 -21.03 37.54 34.12
N HIS A 35 -21.08 38.63 34.88
CA HIS A 35 -19.92 39.51 35.09
C HIS A 35 -19.26 39.26 36.45
N LEU A 36 -17.93 39.28 36.51
CA LEU A 36 -17.18 39.17 37.77
C LEU A 36 -17.49 40.31 38.75
N THR A 37 -17.93 41.46 38.24
CA THR A 37 -18.31 42.63 39.05
C THR A 37 -19.69 42.48 39.71
N GLY A 38 -20.44 41.42 39.42
CA GLY A 38 -21.82 41.22 39.89
C GLY A 38 -22.88 42.04 39.15
N ALA A 39 -22.49 42.80 38.12
CA ALA A 39 -23.42 43.54 37.28
C ALA A 39 -24.28 42.58 36.43
N PRO A 40 -25.55 42.92 36.14
CA PRO A 40 -26.40 42.10 35.28
C PRO A 40 -25.90 42.10 33.83
N PRO A 41 -25.81 40.92 33.18
CA PRO A 41 -25.51 40.83 31.75
C PRO A 41 -26.49 41.64 30.92
N ARG A 42 -26.00 42.33 29.89
CA ARG A 42 -26.82 43.11 28.96
C ARG A 42 -26.98 42.40 27.62
N PRO A 43 -28.12 42.56 26.91
CA PRO A 43 -28.34 41.95 25.59
C PRO A 43 -27.25 42.25 24.57
N GLU A 44 -26.70 43.48 24.59
CA GLU A 44 -25.60 43.90 23.71
C GLU A 44 -24.34 43.04 23.88
N THR A 45 -23.98 42.70 25.12
CA THR A 45 -22.81 41.86 25.43
C THR A 45 -23.04 40.39 25.09
N LEU A 46 -24.27 39.90 25.23
CA LEU A 46 -24.67 38.55 24.84
C LEU A 46 -24.69 38.39 23.31
N GLY A 47 -25.15 39.41 22.59
CA GLY A 47 -25.18 39.46 21.14
C GLY A 47 -23.78 39.39 20.51
N VAL A 48 -22.75 39.98 21.16
CA VAL A 48 -21.35 39.83 20.73
C VAL A 48 -20.90 38.36 20.75
N LEU A 49 -21.41 37.56 21.68
CA LEU A 49 -21.15 36.11 21.74
C LEU A 49 -22.14 35.29 20.90
N GLY A 50 -23.04 35.91 20.15
CA GLY A 50 -24.07 35.22 19.36
C GLY A 50 -25.09 34.49 20.23
N VAL A 51 -25.22 34.87 21.50
CA VAL A 51 -26.20 34.31 22.43
C VAL A 51 -27.44 35.19 22.40
N SER A 52 -28.59 34.63 22.06
CA SER A 52 -29.89 35.32 22.12
C SER A 52 -30.74 34.71 23.23
N THR A 53 -30.70 35.30 24.42
CA THR A 53 -31.58 34.89 25.54
C THR A 53 -32.13 36.10 26.29
N GLU A 54 -33.42 36.02 26.64
CA GLU A 54 -34.10 36.97 27.53
C GLU A 54 -34.26 36.40 28.95
N ARG A 55 -33.84 35.15 29.18
CA ARG A 55 -33.98 34.46 30.47
C ARG A 55 -32.91 34.93 31.44
N MET A 56 -33.30 35.85 32.32
CA MET A 56 -32.47 36.32 33.43
C MET A 56 -32.75 35.51 34.69
N GLY A 57 -31.71 35.28 35.50
CA GLY A 57 -31.82 34.55 36.75
C GLY A 57 -30.76 34.98 37.77
N ARG A 58 -30.62 34.19 38.84
CA ARG A 58 -29.51 34.32 39.79
C ARG A 58 -28.87 32.95 40.01
N ALA A 59 -27.54 32.92 40.13
CA ALA A 59 -26.81 31.74 40.56
C ALA A 59 -25.90 32.08 41.74
N ARG A 60 -25.75 31.13 42.66
CA ARG A 60 -24.77 31.20 43.75
C ARG A 60 -23.40 30.84 43.21
N LEU A 61 -22.52 31.82 43.12
CA LEU A 61 -21.16 31.69 42.60
C LEU A 61 -20.15 32.12 43.67
N ALA A 62 -19.03 31.41 43.75
CA ALA A 62 -17.89 31.83 44.57
C ALA A 62 -16.95 32.72 43.74
N LEU A 63 -17.08 34.03 43.90
CA LEU A 63 -16.30 35.03 43.17
C LEU A 63 -15.26 35.71 44.08
N PRO A 64 -14.20 36.33 43.55
CA PRO A 64 -13.27 37.11 44.37
C PRO A 64 -14.01 38.26 45.09
N GLY A 65 -13.94 38.27 46.43
CA GLY A 65 -14.46 39.35 47.27
C GLY A 65 -13.57 40.58 47.25
N GLN A 66 -14.01 41.68 47.90
CA GLN A 66 -13.26 42.95 47.94
C GLN A 66 -11.86 42.81 48.58
N ASP A 67 -11.69 41.83 49.47
CA ASP A 67 -10.43 41.53 50.16
C ASP A 67 -9.57 40.50 49.42
N GLY A 68 -9.94 40.11 48.19
CA GLY A 68 -9.25 39.10 47.38
C GLY A 68 -9.55 37.64 47.77
N LEU A 69 -10.26 37.40 48.87
CA LEU A 69 -10.74 36.08 49.28
C LEU A 69 -12.03 35.70 48.56
N PRO A 70 -12.24 34.43 48.16
CA PRO A 70 -13.47 34.01 47.49
C PRO A 70 -14.67 34.16 48.43
N ALA A 71 -15.69 34.89 47.98
CA ALA A 71 -16.96 35.10 48.67
C ALA A 71 -18.10 34.51 47.83
N VAL A 72 -18.99 33.75 48.48
CA VAL A 72 -20.18 33.23 47.82
C VAL A 72 -21.23 34.32 47.77
N SER A 73 -21.72 34.61 46.57
CA SER A 73 -22.74 35.63 46.33
C SER A 73 -23.75 35.16 45.32
N ASP A 74 -24.98 35.66 45.43
CA ASP A 74 -26.00 35.49 44.41
C ASP A 74 -25.75 36.49 43.27
N VAL A 75 -25.33 36.00 42.12
CA VAL A 75 -24.93 36.81 40.97
C VAL A 75 -26.03 36.81 39.92
N PRO A 76 -26.42 37.96 39.36
CA PRO A 76 -27.32 38.00 38.21
C PRO A 76 -26.69 37.30 37.00
N ILE A 77 -27.44 36.42 36.36
CA ILE A 77 -26.98 35.63 35.20
C ILE A 77 -27.98 35.74 34.04
N ALA A 78 -27.47 35.58 32.83
CA ALA A 78 -28.28 35.29 31.64
C ALA A 78 -28.15 33.80 31.32
N LEU A 79 -29.26 33.11 31.12
CA LEU A 79 -29.32 31.66 30.90
C LEU A 79 -29.58 31.34 29.43
N ALA A 80 -28.67 30.61 28.80
CA ALA A 80 -28.90 29.97 27.51
C ALA A 80 -29.20 28.48 27.72
N ASP A 81 -30.23 27.96 27.04
CA ASP A 81 -30.43 26.52 26.96
C ASP A 81 -29.23 25.88 26.23
N LEU A 82 -28.92 24.62 26.52
CA LEU A 82 -27.70 23.98 26.02
C LEU A 82 -27.60 24.01 24.49
N GLU A 83 -28.71 23.86 23.79
CA GLU A 83 -28.80 23.99 22.34
C GLU A 83 -28.28 25.35 21.85
N ASP A 84 -28.92 26.44 22.30
CA ASP A 84 -28.55 27.80 21.91
C ASP A 84 -27.10 28.13 22.31
N ALA A 85 -26.67 27.59 23.45
CA ALA A 85 -25.32 27.77 23.95
C ALA A 85 -24.27 27.09 23.05
N LEU A 86 -24.54 25.90 22.51
CA LEU A 86 -23.60 25.19 21.64
C LEU A 86 -23.35 25.94 20.32
N ASP A 87 -24.40 26.50 19.72
CA ASP A 87 -24.29 27.33 18.52
C ASP A 87 -23.45 28.59 18.78
N ALA A 88 -23.69 29.25 19.92
CA ALA A 88 -22.90 30.41 20.32
C ALA A 88 -21.42 30.07 20.57
N LEU A 89 -21.14 28.92 21.21
CA LEU A 89 -19.79 28.45 21.51
C LEU A 89 -19.02 28.01 20.25
N ALA A 90 -19.69 27.44 19.25
CA ALA A 90 -19.08 27.06 17.98
C ALA A 90 -18.48 28.28 17.25
N GLY A 91 -19.13 29.45 17.35
CA GLY A 91 -18.71 30.72 16.74
C GLY A 91 -17.56 31.46 17.44
N VAL A 92 -17.04 30.98 18.57
CA VAL A 92 -16.06 31.72 19.41
C VAL A 92 -14.66 31.84 18.77
N ASN A 93 -14.27 30.95 17.85
CA ASN A 93 -12.93 30.96 17.23
C ASN A 93 -12.58 32.23 16.44
N GLY A 94 -13.57 33.01 16.00
CA GLY A 94 -13.37 34.23 15.21
C GLY A 94 -13.50 35.54 16.00
N ARG A 95 -13.79 35.50 17.30
CA ARG A 95 -14.14 36.69 18.09
C ARG A 95 -13.04 37.08 19.07
N ALA A 96 -12.33 38.16 18.78
CA ALA A 96 -11.20 38.66 19.58
C ALA A 96 -11.54 39.03 21.04
N GLN A 97 -12.83 39.13 21.40
CA GLN A 97 -13.31 39.65 22.69
C GLN A 97 -13.83 38.57 23.68
N ALA A 98 -13.75 37.27 23.36
CA ALA A 98 -14.19 36.22 24.28
C ALA A 98 -13.22 36.02 25.46
N THR A 99 -13.76 35.84 26.66
CA THR A 99 -13.01 35.59 27.90
C THR A 99 -12.51 34.15 28.00
N ASP A 100 -11.56 33.90 28.90
CA ASP A 100 -10.96 32.57 29.06
C ASP A 100 -11.98 31.50 29.47
N SER A 101 -12.98 31.82 30.30
CA SER A 101 -14.03 30.87 30.66
C SER A 101 -14.91 30.50 29.47
N VAL A 102 -15.28 31.49 28.63
CA VAL A 102 -16.05 31.26 27.40
C VAL A 102 -15.24 30.44 26.39
N ARG A 103 -13.94 30.73 26.23
CA ARG A 103 -13.04 29.95 25.36
C ARG A 103 -12.86 28.51 25.86
N ALA A 104 -12.75 28.31 27.16
CA ALA A 104 -12.65 26.98 27.76
C ALA A 104 -13.94 26.17 27.53
N TRP A 105 -15.12 26.77 27.68
CA TRP A 105 -16.38 26.11 27.35
C TRP A 105 -16.56 25.87 25.85
N ALA A 106 -16.02 26.73 24.98
CA ALA A 106 -16.00 26.48 23.54
C ALA A 106 -15.09 25.28 23.18
N LEU A 107 -13.96 25.14 23.85
CA LEU A 107 -13.09 23.97 23.72
C LEU A 107 -13.80 22.70 24.22
N ALA A 108 -14.50 22.79 25.36
CA ALA A 108 -15.32 21.69 25.88
C ALA A 108 -16.42 21.27 24.90
N ALA A 109 -17.11 22.22 24.26
CA ALA A 109 -18.13 21.95 23.26
C ALA A 109 -17.56 21.20 22.03
N ARG A 110 -16.35 21.55 21.59
CA ARG A 110 -15.66 20.82 20.50
C ARG A 110 -15.28 19.41 20.89
N LEU A 111 -14.76 19.25 22.11
CA LEU A 111 -14.47 17.92 22.65
C LEU A 111 -15.75 17.08 22.67
N ALA A 112 -16.86 17.62 23.19
CA ALA A 112 -18.15 16.95 23.20
C ALA A 112 -18.61 16.57 21.79
N GLY A 113 -18.57 17.50 20.82
CA GLY A 113 -18.93 17.23 19.42
C GLY A 113 -18.06 16.16 18.76
N SER A 114 -16.75 16.14 19.04
CA SER A 114 -15.84 15.10 18.58
C SER A 114 -16.18 13.73 19.16
N LEU A 115 -16.53 13.67 20.45
CA LEU A 115 -16.89 12.42 21.13
C LEU A 115 -18.23 11.88 20.63
N VAL A 116 -19.21 12.75 20.40
CA VAL A 116 -20.49 12.40 19.77
C VAL A 116 -20.26 11.87 18.34
N SER A 117 -19.42 12.55 17.56
CA SER A 117 -19.09 12.14 16.18
C SER A 117 -18.35 10.79 16.14
N ALA A 118 -17.47 10.56 17.11
CA ALA A 118 -16.76 9.30 17.29
C ALA A 118 -17.64 8.18 17.87
N ARG A 119 -18.91 8.45 18.18
CA ARG A 119 -19.86 7.52 18.83
C ARG A 119 -19.32 6.96 20.16
N ALA A 120 -18.53 7.75 20.88
CA ALA A 120 -17.96 7.42 22.19
C ALA A 120 -18.99 7.69 23.32
N LEU A 121 -20.19 7.12 23.17
CA LEU A 121 -21.34 7.37 24.05
C LEU A 121 -21.88 6.06 24.62
N VAL A 122 -22.37 6.11 25.86
CA VAL A 122 -22.74 4.93 26.63
C VAL A 122 -24.10 5.18 27.28
N PRO A 123 -25.06 4.24 27.16
CA PRO A 123 -26.34 4.37 27.84
C PRO A 123 -26.17 4.04 29.32
N ALA A 124 -26.78 4.85 30.18
CA ALA A 124 -26.74 4.69 31.62
C ALA A 124 -28.15 4.66 32.20
N LEU A 125 -28.25 3.97 33.33
CA LEU A 125 -29.42 3.95 34.20
C LEU A 125 -28.98 4.53 35.55
N ILE A 126 -29.58 5.64 35.96
CA ILE A 126 -29.16 6.40 37.14
C ILE A 126 -30.31 6.44 38.14
N ARG A 127 -30.02 6.09 39.40
CA ARG A 127 -30.95 6.26 40.52
C ARG A 127 -30.67 7.59 41.22
N HIS A 128 -31.70 8.43 41.36
CA HIS A 128 -31.59 9.67 42.12
C HIS A 128 -31.98 9.43 43.58
N PRO A 129 -31.25 10.02 44.55
CA PRO A 129 -31.66 9.95 45.96
C PRO A 129 -33.02 10.66 46.13
N PRO A 130 -33.91 10.17 47.00
CA PRO A 130 -35.17 10.84 47.27
C PRO A 130 -34.91 12.25 47.79
N ALA A 131 -35.56 13.25 47.19
CA ALA A 131 -35.41 14.64 47.59
C ALA A 131 -35.86 14.86 49.05
N ASP A 132 -35.03 15.51 49.86
CA ASP A 132 -35.29 15.81 51.27
C ASP A 132 -36.34 16.94 51.47
N THR A 133 -36.95 17.42 50.39
CA THR A 133 -37.92 18.53 50.41
C THR A 133 -39.28 18.06 49.92
N ALA A 134 -40.30 18.25 50.75
CA ALA A 134 -41.67 17.76 50.59
C ALA A 134 -42.47 18.33 49.38
N THR A 135 -41.82 18.93 48.39
CA THR A 135 -42.48 19.69 47.31
C THR A 135 -42.05 19.33 45.89
N VAL A 136 -41.05 18.47 45.67
CA VAL A 136 -40.69 17.99 44.32
C VAL A 136 -40.50 16.47 44.35
N VAL A 137 -41.41 15.75 43.68
CA VAL A 137 -41.28 14.29 43.46
C VAL A 137 -40.31 14.09 42.30
N GLU A 138 -39.02 14.01 42.60
CA GLU A 138 -38.01 13.64 41.61
C GLU A 138 -38.18 12.15 41.21
N PRO A 139 -37.97 11.79 39.94
CA PRO A 139 -38.09 10.40 39.49
C PRO A 139 -36.99 9.52 40.11
N ASP A 140 -37.37 8.35 40.62
CA ASP A 140 -36.46 7.41 41.31
C ASP A 140 -35.33 6.92 40.37
N VAL A 141 -35.66 6.59 39.12
CA VAL A 141 -34.68 6.08 38.13
C VAL A 141 -34.88 6.74 36.76
N VAL A 142 -33.77 7.14 36.15
CA VAL A 142 -33.74 7.81 34.84
C VAL A 142 -32.73 7.19 33.88
N ALA A 143 -33.04 7.30 32.59
CA ALA A 143 -32.18 6.92 31.48
C ALA A 143 -31.38 8.13 30.99
N GLN A 144 -30.07 7.98 30.81
CA GLN A 144 -29.19 9.06 30.37
C GLN A 144 -28.10 8.53 29.44
N TRP A 145 -27.75 9.27 28.40
CA TRP A 145 -26.50 9.03 27.66
C TRP A 145 -25.34 9.75 28.32
N ARG A 146 -24.18 9.10 28.34
CA ARG A 146 -22.95 9.62 28.93
C ARG A 146 -21.80 9.44 27.98
N VAL A 147 -20.77 10.26 28.14
CA VAL A 147 -19.51 10.07 27.40
C VAL A 147 -18.79 8.85 27.93
N ASP A 148 -18.21 8.06 27.03
CA ASP A 148 -17.34 6.95 27.39
C ASP A 148 -16.03 7.47 28.01
N THR A 149 -15.87 7.25 29.32
CA THR A 149 -14.66 7.63 30.06
C THR A 149 -13.72 6.45 30.31
N GLN A 150 -14.02 5.26 29.80
CA GLN A 150 -13.14 4.08 29.93
C GLN A 150 -12.00 4.11 28.91
N ASP A 151 -12.21 4.76 27.76
CA ASP A 151 -11.13 5.02 26.80
C ASP A 151 -10.06 5.93 27.43
N PRO A 152 -8.79 5.46 27.56
CA PRO A 152 -7.69 6.25 28.11
C PRO A 152 -7.46 7.57 27.37
N ALA A 153 -7.69 7.62 26.06
CA ALA A 153 -7.54 8.82 25.25
C ALA A 153 -8.62 9.86 25.56
N VAL A 154 -9.88 9.42 25.72
CA VAL A 154 -11.00 10.29 26.12
C VAL A 154 -10.78 10.81 27.55
N ALA A 155 -10.35 9.93 28.46
CA ALA A 155 -10.02 10.31 29.83
C ALA A 155 -8.88 11.35 29.89
N ASP A 156 -7.86 11.21 29.04
CA ASP A 156 -6.77 12.19 28.95
C ASP A 156 -7.22 13.53 28.35
N ALA A 157 -7.98 13.50 27.25
CA ALA A 157 -8.53 14.70 26.63
C ALA A 157 -9.41 15.49 27.61
N ARG A 158 -10.27 14.79 28.38
CA ARG A 158 -11.08 15.38 29.44
C ARG A 158 -10.23 16.06 30.52
N ARG A 159 -9.18 15.39 31.02
CA ARG A 159 -8.27 15.99 32.02
C ARG A 159 -7.58 17.23 31.49
N ARG A 160 -7.11 17.21 30.24
CA ARG A 160 -6.45 18.36 29.60
C ARG A 160 -7.39 19.56 29.47
N VAL A 161 -8.61 19.35 28.97
CA VAL A 161 -9.60 20.44 28.87
C VAL A 161 -10.01 20.93 30.26
N ALA A 162 -10.19 20.04 31.24
CA ALA A 162 -10.47 20.43 32.62
C ALA A 162 -9.38 21.35 33.22
N ALA A 163 -8.11 21.11 32.89
CA ALA A 163 -6.99 21.95 33.34
C ALA A 163 -7.00 23.36 32.72
N THR A 164 -7.70 23.56 31.61
CA THR A 164 -7.85 24.89 30.97
C THR A 164 -9.02 25.72 31.50
N LEU A 165 -9.93 25.11 32.27
CA LEU A 165 -11.07 25.82 32.85
C LEU A 165 -10.60 26.75 33.97
N PRO A 166 -10.70 28.08 33.83
CA PRO A 166 -10.36 29.01 34.91
C PRO A 166 -11.37 28.87 36.06
N LEU A 167 -11.02 29.36 37.25
CA LEU A 167 -11.91 29.34 38.41
C LEU A 167 -13.29 29.94 38.10
N ALA A 168 -13.34 31.03 37.34
CA ALA A 168 -14.58 31.66 36.88
C ALA A 168 -15.45 30.72 36.02
N GLY A 169 -14.84 29.78 35.31
CA GLY A 169 -15.52 28.78 34.48
C GLY A 169 -16.21 27.67 35.27
N HIS A 170 -15.86 27.50 36.56
CA HIS A 170 -16.40 26.45 37.43
C HIS A 170 -16.75 26.96 38.85
N ALA A 171 -17.01 28.26 39.00
CA ALA A 171 -17.27 28.93 40.27
C ALA A 171 -18.63 28.58 40.91
N LEU A 172 -19.40 27.68 40.29
CA LEU A 172 -20.73 27.28 40.73
C LEU A 172 -20.67 26.57 42.09
N VAL A 173 -21.52 27.00 43.03
CA VAL A 173 -21.66 26.35 44.34
C VAL A 173 -22.58 25.13 44.23
N ARG A 174 -22.17 24.00 44.81
CA ARG A 174 -22.99 22.77 44.85
C ARG A 174 -24.08 22.91 45.92
N PRO A 175 -25.34 22.58 45.61
CA PRO A 175 -26.38 22.43 46.63
C PRO A 175 -25.97 21.33 47.62
N GLN A 176 -25.94 21.62 48.92
CA GLN A 176 -25.69 20.62 49.98
C GLN A 176 -26.64 20.88 51.16
N SER A 177 -27.16 19.81 51.75
CA SER A 177 -28.11 19.87 52.86
C SER A 177 -27.45 20.27 54.20
N SER A 178 -26.16 19.98 54.38
CA SER A 178 -25.39 20.33 55.58
C SER A 178 -23.88 20.29 55.33
N GLY A 179 -23.14 21.31 55.76
CA GLY A 179 -21.67 21.40 55.64
C GLY A 179 -21.18 22.73 55.04
N PRO A 180 -19.86 22.97 54.98
CA PRO A 180 -19.31 24.17 54.34
C PRO A 180 -19.58 24.16 52.84
N GLU A 181 -19.91 25.33 52.27
CA GLU A 181 -20.20 25.50 50.85
C GLU A 181 -19.02 25.04 49.99
N ARG A 182 -19.29 24.24 48.96
CA ARG A 182 -18.26 23.70 48.05
C ARG A 182 -18.55 24.10 46.62
N ILE A 183 -17.53 24.55 45.92
CA ILE A 183 -17.59 24.76 44.47
C ILE A 183 -17.43 23.43 43.72
N TRP A 184 -17.94 23.39 42.50
CA TRP A 184 -17.66 22.29 41.58
C TRP A 184 -16.17 22.19 41.25
N ARG A 185 -15.64 20.96 41.19
CA ARG A 185 -14.32 20.71 40.59
C ARG A 185 -14.43 20.85 39.08
N ALA A 186 -13.43 21.46 38.44
CA ALA A 186 -13.37 21.66 36.99
C ALA A 186 -13.71 20.38 36.20
N GLU A 187 -13.05 19.27 36.53
CA GLU A 187 -13.22 17.99 35.84
C GLU A 187 -14.61 17.35 36.06
N ALA A 188 -15.23 17.58 37.21
CA ALA A 188 -16.57 17.08 37.50
C ALA A 188 -17.65 17.89 36.76
N LEU A 189 -17.51 19.22 36.72
CA LEU A 189 -18.43 20.09 35.99
C LEU A 189 -18.30 19.92 34.48
N LEU A 190 -17.07 19.78 33.98
CA LEU A 190 -16.81 19.43 32.59
C LEU A 190 -17.43 18.07 32.24
N GLY A 191 -17.27 17.06 33.10
CA GLY A 191 -17.91 15.76 32.88
C GLY A 191 -19.42 15.85 32.76
N ALA A 192 -20.07 16.62 33.64
CA ALA A 192 -21.51 16.85 33.57
C ALA A 192 -21.94 17.59 32.29
N PHE A 193 -21.12 18.54 31.81
CA PHE A 193 -21.36 19.21 30.52
C PHE A 193 -21.23 18.26 29.33
N LEU A 194 -20.19 17.43 29.31
CA LEU A 194 -19.98 16.44 28.25
C LEU A 194 -21.14 15.43 28.18
N ASP A 195 -21.57 14.91 29.34
CA ASP A 195 -22.73 14.02 29.44
C ASP A 195 -24.02 14.72 28.97
N ALA A 196 -24.22 15.99 29.33
CA ALA A 196 -25.37 16.78 28.88
C ALA A 196 -25.43 16.99 27.36
N VAL A 197 -24.28 17.27 26.72
CA VAL A 197 -24.21 17.44 25.27
C VAL A 197 -24.42 16.10 24.55
N ALA A 198 -23.85 15.01 25.09
CA ALA A 198 -24.08 13.66 24.56
C ALA A 198 -25.56 13.27 24.61
N ASP A 199 -26.21 13.47 25.76
CA ASP A 199 -27.64 13.17 25.95
C ASP A 199 -28.54 14.03 25.08
N LEU A 200 -28.23 15.32 24.91
CA LEU A 200 -28.95 16.21 23.99
C LEU A 200 -28.82 15.74 22.53
N ALA A 201 -27.61 15.36 22.10
CA ALA A 201 -27.34 14.98 20.71
C ALA A 201 -28.11 13.72 20.29
N VAL A 202 -28.14 12.70 21.15
CA VAL A 202 -28.84 11.44 20.82
C VAL A 202 -30.35 11.63 20.78
N ARG A 203 -30.93 12.36 21.76
CA ARG A 203 -32.38 12.59 21.84
C ARG A 203 -32.93 13.47 20.71
N ARG A 204 -32.08 14.28 20.08
CA ARG A 204 -32.42 15.02 18.85
C ARG A 204 -32.46 14.15 17.61
N GLY A 205 -31.59 13.15 17.55
CA GLY A 205 -31.44 12.27 16.39
C GLY A 205 -32.39 11.08 16.38
N GLY A 206 -33.00 10.74 17.52
CA GLY A 206 -33.95 9.64 17.65
C GLY A 206 -35.38 10.02 17.29
N ASP A 207 -36.14 9.09 16.72
CA ASP A 207 -37.58 9.24 16.57
C ASP A 207 -38.24 9.25 17.96
N PRO A 208 -38.94 10.32 18.36
CA PRO A 208 -39.54 10.39 19.68
C PRO A 208 -40.65 9.34 19.81
N PRO A 209 -40.81 8.72 21.01
CA PRO A 209 -41.88 7.77 21.24
C PRO A 209 -43.25 8.45 21.10
N ARG A 210 -44.28 7.65 20.74
CA ARG A 210 -45.63 8.17 20.51
C ARG A 210 -46.18 8.88 21.77
N PRO A 211 -46.62 10.14 21.67
CA PRO A 211 -47.11 10.90 22.81
C PRO A 211 -48.37 10.28 23.44
N GLY A 212 -48.47 10.33 24.77
CA GLY A 212 -49.67 9.91 25.52
C GLY A 212 -49.74 8.43 25.93
N ARG A 213 -48.72 7.61 25.64
CA ARG A 213 -48.63 6.23 26.15
C ARG A 213 -47.80 6.18 27.44
N PRO A 214 -48.38 5.88 28.62
CA PRO A 214 -47.59 5.77 29.84
C PRO A 214 -46.64 4.56 29.76
N ARG A 215 -45.32 4.77 29.93
CA ARG A 215 -44.30 3.70 29.93
C ARG A 215 -44.56 2.59 30.95
N ALA A 216 -45.35 2.88 31.99
CA ALA A 216 -45.59 1.99 33.12
C ALA A 216 -46.44 0.74 32.81
N ARG A 217 -47.16 0.64 31.67
CA ARG A 217 -48.26 -0.34 31.55
C ARG A 217 -48.05 -1.56 30.64
N LEU A 218 -47.05 -1.66 29.75
CA LEU A 218 -47.02 -2.76 28.74
C LEU A 218 -45.64 -3.28 28.25
N LEU A 219 -44.50 -2.76 28.70
CA LEU A 219 -43.19 -3.07 28.10
C LEU A 219 -42.18 -3.70 29.10
N PRO A 220 -41.28 -4.61 28.66
CA PRO A 220 -40.11 -5.04 29.43
C PRO A 220 -39.27 -3.85 29.92
N TRP A 221 -38.51 -4.00 31.01
CA TRP A 221 -37.71 -2.90 31.56
C TRP A 221 -36.66 -2.36 30.56
N THR A 222 -36.10 -3.22 29.71
CA THR A 222 -35.15 -2.83 28.65
C THR A 222 -35.81 -1.98 27.57
N ALA A 223 -37.04 -2.30 27.16
CA ALA A 223 -37.80 -1.49 26.22
C ALA A 223 -38.22 -0.14 26.82
N ARG A 224 -38.59 -0.12 28.12
CA ARG A 224 -38.86 1.13 28.85
C ARG A 224 -37.61 2.01 28.96
N TRP A 225 -36.46 1.39 29.18
CA TRP A 225 -35.16 2.07 29.21
C TRP A 225 -34.77 2.62 27.82
N ALA A 226 -34.94 1.83 26.76
CA ALA A 226 -34.67 2.26 25.39
C ALA A 226 -35.56 3.43 24.95
N GLU A 227 -36.87 3.38 25.21
CA GLU A 227 -37.78 4.51 24.96
C GLU A 227 -37.35 5.76 25.77
N ALA A 228 -36.98 5.56 27.04
CA ALA A 228 -36.52 6.65 27.90
C ALA A 228 -35.17 7.26 27.48
N LEU A 229 -34.30 6.53 26.76
CA LEU A 229 -33.02 7.03 26.25
C LEU A 229 -33.17 7.96 25.04
N ILE A 230 -34.27 7.86 24.30
CA ILE A 230 -34.51 8.65 23.09
C ILE A 230 -35.60 9.72 23.25
N ASP A 231 -36.41 9.65 24.30
CA ASP A 231 -37.48 10.63 24.55
C ASP A 231 -36.91 12.00 24.98
N PRO A 232 -37.22 13.09 24.27
CA PRO A 232 -36.72 14.42 24.59
C PRO A 232 -37.40 15.07 25.82
N SER A 233 -38.50 14.50 26.31
CA SER A 233 -39.38 15.10 27.32
C SER A 233 -39.39 14.40 28.67
N ASP A 234 -39.23 13.07 28.67
CA ASP A 234 -39.30 12.23 29.87
C ASP A 234 -38.12 11.24 29.92
N PRO A 235 -37.15 11.38 30.84
CA PRO A 235 -36.06 10.41 30.98
C PRO A 235 -36.43 9.25 31.93
N THR A 236 -37.64 9.22 32.49
CA THR A 236 -38.00 8.31 33.59
C THR A 236 -38.10 6.86 33.14
N VAL A 237 -37.47 5.97 33.91
CA VAL A 237 -37.59 4.52 33.75
C VAL A 237 -38.34 3.97 34.97
N PRO A 238 -39.64 3.65 34.85
CA PRO A 238 -40.40 3.13 35.98
C PRO A 238 -39.93 1.70 36.31
N LEU A 239 -39.07 1.55 37.32
CA LEU A 239 -38.63 0.25 37.85
C LEU A 239 -39.38 -0.12 39.14
N ARG A 240 -39.35 -1.41 39.51
CA ARG A 240 -39.95 -1.93 40.74
C ARG A 240 -38.84 -2.08 41.80
N ASP A 241 -39.03 -2.97 42.78
CA ASP A 241 -38.13 -3.16 43.92
C ASP A 241 -36.71 -3.64 43.56
N ASP A 242 -36.46 -4.00 42.29
CA ASP A 242 -35.18 -4.47 41.72
C ASP A 242 -34.30 -3.35 41.12
N ALA A 243 -34.67 -2.09 41.30
CA ALA A 243 -34.00 -0.94 40.69
C ALA A 243 -32.48 -0.88 40.96
N ASP A 244 -32.05 -1.13 42.20
CA ASP A 244 -30.62 -1.06 42.57
C ASP A 244 -29.77 -2.13 41.88
N GLU A 245 -30.31 -3.35 41.77
CA GLU A 245 -29.64 -4.46 41.10
C GLU A 245 -29.52 -4.20 39.60
N LEU A 246 -30.59 -3.68 38.97
CA LEU A 246 -30.57 -3.33 37.55
C LEU A 246 -29.63 -2.16 37.25
N VAL A 247 -29.61 -1.12 38.08
CA VAL A 247 -28.67 0.02 37.95
C VAL A 247 -27.22 -0.47 38.07
N ALA A 248 -26.92 -1.29 39.08
CA ALA A 248 -25.60 -1.88 39.26
C ALA A 248 -25.22 -2.81 38.09
N GLY A 249 -26.16 -3.61 37.61
CA GLY A 249 -26.01 -4.53 36.49
C GLY A 249 -25.73 -3.82 35.17
N VAL A 250 -26.47 -2.76 34.83
CA VAL A 250 -26.22 -1.92 33.65
C VAL A 250 -24.84 -1.26 33.73
N ALA A 251 -24.48 -0.71 34.89
CA ALA A 251 -23.18 -0.10 35.09
C ALA A 251 -22.03 -1.13 34.98
N ALA A 252 -22.24 -2.36 35.42
CA ALA A 252 -21.26 -3.45 35.30
C ALA A 252 -21.18 -4.01 33.87
N TRP A 253 -22.32 -4.14 33.19
CA TRP A 253 -22.43 -4.65 31.82
C TRP A 253 -21.57 -3.85 30.86
N TRP A 254 -21.67 -2.51 30.90
CA TRP A 254 -20.86 -1.66 30.03
C TRP A 254 -19.37 -1.65 30.44
N ARG A 255 -19.06 -1.61 31.74
CA ARG A 255 -17.66 -1.69 32.21
C ARG A 255 -16.95 -2.96 31.74
N GLY A 256 -17.67 -4.09 31.71
CA GLY A 256 -17.15 -5.38 31.25
C GLY A 256 -17.01 -5.53 29.73
N GLN A 257 -17.43 -4.54 28.92
CA GLN A 257 -17.25 -4.60 27.46
C GLN A 257 -15.78 -4.40 27.04
N PHE A 258 -15.01 -3.62 27.83
CA PHE A 258 -13.63 -3.24 27.53
C PHE A 258 -12.57 -4.00 28.32
N GLU A 259 -12.98 -4.79 29.31
CA GLU A 259 -12.08 -5.81 29.82
C GLU A 259 -11.94 -6.87 28.72
N GLU A 260 -10.71 -7.05 28.21
CA GLU A 260 -10.27 -8.26 27.50
C GLU A 260 -10.43 -9.44 28.46
N GLY A 261 -11.69 -9.84 28.65
CA GLY A 261 -12.05 -10.96 29.49
C GLY A 261 -11.64 -12.25 28.79
N PRO A 262 -11.15 -13.26 29.53
CA PRO A 262 -10.81 -14.56 28.97
C PRO A 262 -12.03 -15.16 28.26
N GLY A 263 -11.84 -15.59 27.01
CA GLY A 263 -12.96 -16.07 26.22
C GLY A 263 -12.81 -16.01 24.70
N GLY A 264 -11.66 -15.62 24.14
CA GLY A 264 -11.43 -15.68 22.69
C GLY A 264 -12.06 -14.54 21.86
N SER A 265 -12.00 -14.71 20.54
CA SER A 265 -12.44 -13.74 19.51
C SER A 265 -13.53 -14.35 18.61
N LEU A 266 -14.46 -13.54 18.10
CA LEU A 266 -15.44 -14.01 17.11
C LEU A 266 -14.74 -14.58 15.88
N GLU A 267 -15.22 -15.72 15.42
CA GLU A 267 -14.86 -16.32 14.14
C GLU A 267 -16.13 -16.57 13.34
N LEU A 268 -16.13 -16.13 12.08
CA LEU A 268 -17.22 -16.31 11.12
C LEU A 268 -16.79 -17.31 10.07
N ARG A 269 -17.56 -18.38 9.89
CA ARG A 269 -17.25 -19.44 8.91
C ARG A 269 -18.28 -19.43 7.80
N LEU A 270 -17.86 -19.12 6.58
CA LEU A 270 -18.73 -19.16 5.43
C LEU A 270 -18.74 -20.57 4.82
N ALA A 271 -19.92 -21.19 4.77
CA ALA A 271 -20.17 -22.47 4.13
C ALA A 271 -20.85 -22.24 2.77
N ALA A 272 -20.26 -22.84 1.73
CA ALA A 272 -20.78 -22.78 0.37
C ALA A 272 -21.81 -23.89 0.12
N PRO A 273 -22.87 -23.63 -0.67
CA PRO A 273 -23.87 -24.63 -0.99
C PRO A 273 -23.33 -25.69 -1.97
N ALA A 274 -23.90 -26.89 -1.87
CA ALA A 274 -23.60 -28.03 -2.75
C ALA A 274 -24.29 -27.96 -4.12
N ALA A 275 -25.05 -26.89 -4.41
CA ALA A 275 -25.68 -26.64 -5.70
C ALA A 275 -25.62 -25.14 -6.03
N GLN A 276 -25.71 -24.78 -7.32
CA GLN A 276 -25.64 -23.38 -7.77
C GLN A 276 -26.74 -22.51 -7.15
N ASP A 277 -27.94 -23.08 -6.97
CA ASP A 277 -29.13 -22.39 -6.45
C ASP A 277 -29.35 -22.64 -4.95
N GLY A 278 -28.35 -23.17 -4.24
CA GLY A 278 -28.45 -23.39 -2.79
C GLY A 278 -28.18 -22.12 -2.00
N ASP A 279 -28.66 -22.08 -0.76
CA ASP A 279 -28.40 -20.98 0.17
C ASP A 279 -27.00 -21.09 0.77
N TRP A 280 -26.31 -19.95 0.86
CA TRP A 280 -25.03 -19.86 1.58
C TRP A 280 -25.31 -19.77 3.07
N ARG A 281 -24.38 -20.24 3.90
CA ARG A 281 -24.55 -20.17 5.35
C ARG A 281 -23.32 -19.59 6.01
N LEU A 282 -23.52 -18.60 6.89
CA LEU A 282 -22.49 -18.01 7.71
C LEU A 282 -22.67 -18.50 9.15
N ASP A 283 -21.83 -19.45 9.55
CA ASP A 283 -21.85 -20.01 10.90
C ASP A 283 -21.05 -19.15 11.87
N LEU A 284 -21.60 -18.95 13.08
CA LEU A 284 -20.99 -18.15 14.12
C LEU A 284 -20.22 -19.04 15.10
N GLY A 285 -19.08 -18.55 15.59
CA GLY A 285 -18.32 -19.23 16.63
C GLY A 285 -17.31 -18.31 17.32
N VAL A 286 -16.60 -18.87 18.28
CA VAL A 286 -15.54 -18.17 19.01
C VAL A 286 -14.25 -18.96 18.91
N ARG A 287 -13.19 -18.32 18.43
CA ARG A 287 -11.83 -18.84 18.50
C ARG A 287 -11.24 -18.50 19.86
N THR A 288 -11.03 -19.51 20.69
CA THR A 288 -10.45 -19.42 22.03
C THR A 288 -8.99 -18.98 21.99
N ASP A 289 -8.44 -18.61 23.15
CA ASP A 289 -7.04 -18.16 23.28
C ASP A 289 -6.02 -19.26 22.92
N ASN A 290 -6.44 -20.53 22.96
CA ASN A 290 -5.65 -21.69 22.52
C ASN A 290 -5.74 -21.95 21.00
N GLY A 291 -6.48 -21.13 20.26
CA GLY A 291 -6.68 -21.26 18.82
C GLY A 291 -7.78 -22.23 18.39
N GLU A 292 -8.50 -22.84 19.34
CA GLU A 292 -9.61 -23.75 19.06
C GLU A 292 -10.90 -22.97 18.75
N HIS A 293 -11.63 -23.38 17.72
CA HIS A 293 -12.94 -22.83 17.38
C HIS A 293 -14.08 -23.58 18.05
N VAL A 294 -14.88 -22.87 18.82
CA VAL A 294 -16.11 -23.38 19.45
C VAL A 294 -17.34 -22.82 18.72
N PRO A 295 -18.19 -23.67 18.11
CA PRO A 295 -19.42 -23.24 17.43
C PRO A 295 -20.42 -22.57 18.39
N ALA A 296 -21.20 -21.61 17.88
CA ALA A 296 -22.20 -20.91 18.66
C ALA A 296 -23.25 -21.85 19.29
N ALA A 297 -23.70 -22.88 18.58
CA ALA A 297 -24.65 -23.88 19.12
C ALA A 297 -24.12 -24.60 20.39
N GLU A 298 -22.82 -24.87 20.45
CA GLU A 298 -22.17 -25.46 21.63
C GLU A 298 -22.03 -24.47 22.79
N ILE A 299 -21.79 -23.19 22.45
CA ILE A 299 -21.74 -22.07 23.41
C ILE A 299 -23.11 -21.83 24.06
N TRP A 300 -24.20 -21.96 23.29
CA TRP A 300 -25.57 -21.76 23.81
C TRP A 300 -26.10 -22.97 24.57
N SER A 301 -25.80 -24.19 24.14
CA SER A 301 -26.21 -25.43 24.81
C SER A 301 -25.44 -25.72 26.11
N GLY A 302 -24.26 -25.12 26.29
CA GLY A 302 -23.40 -25.33 27.45
C GLY A 302 -22.72 -26.71 27.48
N ALA A 303 -22.74 -27.44 26.36
CA ALA A 303 -22.31 -28.84 26.27
C ALA A 303 -20.78 -29.03 26.34
N SER A 304 -19.98 -28.02 26.00
CA SER A 304 -18.53 -28.15 25.84
C SER A 304 -17.67 -27.73 27.05
N LEU A 305 -18.24 -27.68 28.27
CA LEU A 305 -17.50 -27.25 29.47
C LEU A 305 -17.66 -28.26 30.62
N ALA A 306 -17.07 -29.45 30.43
CA ALA A 306 -16.71 -30.30 31.57
C ALA A 306 -15.49 -29.68 32.29
N PRO A 307 -15.49 -29.56 33.64
CA PRO A 307 -14.32 -29.12 34.38
C PRO A 307 -13.34 -30.30 34.45
N ASP A 308 -12.51 -30.48 33.43
CA ASP A 308 -11.33 -31.34 33.58
C ASP A 308 -10.26 -30.58 34.39
N GLY A 309 -9.61 -31.34 35.26
CA GLY A 309 -8.84 -30.87 36.41
C GLY A 309 -7.77 -29.81 36.14
N ASP A 310 -7.40 -29.15 37.25
CA ASP A 310 -6.35 -28.15 37.43
C ASP A 310 -6.59 -26.75 36.83
N GLY A 311 -7.18 -25.87 37.65
CA GLY A 311 -6.57 -24.62 38.11
C GLY A 311 -6.11 -23.54 37.11
N ALA A 312 -6.28 -23.72 35.80
CA ALA A 312 -5.75 -22.83 34.78
C ALA A 312 -6.85 -22.38 33.80
N ARG A 313 -7.31 -21.13 33.96
CA ARG A 313 -7.91 -20.23 32.94
C ARG A 313 -8.76 -20.86 31.80
N GLY A 314 -9.59 -21.86 32.09
CA GLY A 314 -10.61 -22.32 31.14
C GLY A 314 -11.69 -21.24 30.94
N SER A 315 -11.97 -20.86 29.70
CA SER A 315 -13.00 -19.89 29.36
C SER A 315 -14.37 -20.38 29.82
N SER A 316 -14.97 -19.73 30.82
CA SER A 316 -16.34 -20.08 31.27
C SER A 316 -17.37 -19.93 30.14
N ALA A 317 -18.49 -20.65 30.20
CA ALA A 317 -19.58 -20.56 29.21
C ALA A 317 -20.06 -19.12 29.02
N ALA A 318 -20.21 -18.40 30.13
CA ALA A 318 -20.56 -17.00 30.14
C ALA A 318 -19.48 -16.10 29.50
N GLY A 319 -18.21 -16.50 29.58
CA GLY A 319 -17.09 -15.83 28.90
C GLY A 319 -17.18 -15.95 27.38
N LEU A 320 -17.38 -17.17 26.87
CA LEU A 320 -17.54 -17.45 25.44
C LEU A 320 -18.80 -16.77 24.86
N GLN A 321 -19.93 -16.82 25.58
CA GLN A 321 -21.16 -16.11 25.18
C GLN A 321 -20.93 -14.59 25.09
N ARG A 322 -20.21 -14.00 26.05
CA ARG A 322 -19.85 -12.58 26.01
C ARG A 322 -18.89 -12.25 24.88
N ALA A 323 -17.94 -13.13 24.55
CA ALA A 323 -17.02 -12.92 23.42
C ALA A 323 -17.77 -12.98 22.09
N LEU A 324 -18.66 -13.95 21.92
CA LEU A 324 -19.52 -14.13 20.75
C LEU A 324 -20.38 -12.88 20.50
N LEU A 325 -21.18 -12.45 21.50
CA LEU A 325 -22.06 -11.30 21.36
C LEU A 325 -21.30 -9.98 21.14
N ARG A 326 -20.14 -9.82 21.79
CA ARG A 326 -19.28 -8.64 21.59
C ARG A 326 -18.74 -8.55 20.18
N GLY A 327 -18.18 -9.66 19.68
CA GLY A 327 -17.69 -9.72 18.32
C GLY A 327 -18.81 -9.56 17.30
N LEU A 328 -19.98 -10.16 17.54
CA LEU A 328 -21.13 -10.07 16.64
C LEU A 328 -21.66 -8.64 16.52
N ALA A 329 -21.76 -7.91 17.63
CA ALA A 329 -22.14 -6.49 17.64
C ALA A 329 -21.14 -5.58 16.90
N ARG A 330 -19.85 -5.94 16.87
CA ARG A 330 -18.85 -5.25 16.03
C ARG A 330 -19.00 -5.63 14.57
N ALA A 331 -19.14 -6.92 14.28
CA ALA A 331 -19.28 -7.45 12.92
C ALA A 331 -20.52 -6.89 12.19
N ALA A 332 -21.64 -6.74 12.90
CA ALA A 332 -22.88 -6.21 12.33
C ALA A 332 -22.76 -4.77 11.82
N ARG A 333 -21.85 -3.96 12.39
CA ARG A 333 -21.53 -2.60 11.87
C ARG A 333 -20.82 -2.62 10.53
N LEU A 334 -20.14 -3.72 10.21
CA LEU A 334 -19.35 -3.90 8.98
C LEU A 334 -20.13 -4.70 7.92
N PHE A 335 -21.09 -5.52 8.33
CA PHE A 335 -21.95 -6.31 7.45
C PHE A 335 -23.39 -6.34 7.96
N ALA A 336 -24.23 -5.47 7.39
CA ALA A 336 -25.60 -5.21 7.83
C ALA A 336 -26.50 -6.46 7.97
N PRO A 337 -26.40 -7.52 7.14
CA PRO A 337 -27.23 -8.71 7.32
C PRO A 337 -27.09 -9.38 8.71
N LEU A 338 -25.95 -9.22 9.39
CA LEU A 338 -25.75 -9.74 10.75
C LEU A 338 -26.59 -9.04 11.83
N ASP A 339 -27.14 -7.85 11.57
CA ASP A 339 -28.05 -7.19 12.53
C ASP A 339 -29.27 -8.06 12.82
N THR A 340 -29.80 -8.76 11.80
CA THR A 340 -30.97 -9.65 11.95
C THR A 340 -30.71 -10.83 12.89
N VAL A 341 -29.45 -11.22 13.03
CA VAL A 341 -29.03 -12.34 13.88
C VAL A 341 -29.03 -11.93 15.36
N LEU A 342 -28.79 -10.65 15.66
CA LEU A 342 -28.82 -10.12 17.03
C LEU A 342 -30.23 -10.10 17.65
N ASP A 343 -31.28 -10.20 16.83
CA ASP A 343 -32.67 -10.29 17.31
C ASP A 343 -33.01 -11.68 17.86
N ALA A 344 -32.21 -12.71 17.54
CA ALA A 344 -32.41 -14.06 18.05
C ALA A 344 -31.91 -14.21 19.49
N ALA A 345 -32.63 -14.98 20.30
CA ALA A 345 -32.24 -15.27 21.68
C ALA A 345 -30.95 -16.11 21.80
N ALA A 346 -30.62 -16.88 20.77
CA ALA A 346 -29.42 -17.71 20.67
C ALA A 346 -28.91 -17.67 19.21
N PRO A 347 -28.09 -16.67 18.84
CA PRO A 347 -27.60 -16.54 17.47
C PRO A 347 -26.59 -17.63 17.11
N GLU A 348 -26.91 -18.48 16.14
CA GLU A 348 -26.07 -19.61 15.71
C GLU A 348 -25.44 -19.42 14.32
N GLY A 349 -26.15 -18.74 13.41
CA GLY A 349 -25.74 -18.58 12.02
C GLY A 349 -26.73 -17.73 11.24
N LEU A 350 -26.37 -17.41 10.00
CA LEU A 350 -27.18 -16.64 9.06
C LEU A 350 -27.16 -17.30 7.68
N ASP A 351 -28.33 -17.60 7.14
CA ASP A 351 -28.45 -18.01 5.75
C ASP A 351 -28.39 -16.76 4.86
N LEU A 352 -27.52 -16.79 3.84
CA LEU A 352 -27.24 -15.71 2.92
C LEU A 352 -27.72 -16.12 1.52
N ASP A 353 -28.39 -15.19 0.84
CA ASP A 353 -28.60 -15.32 -0.59
C ASP A 353 -27.28 -15.07 -1.37
N LEU A 354 -27.30 -15.30 -2.68
CA LEU A 354 -26.12 -15.18 -3.53
C LEU A 354 -25.52 -13.76 -3.54
N ASP A 355 -26.37 -12.74 -3.48
CA ASP A 355 -25.95 -11.34 -3.52
C ASP A 355 -25.35 -10.91 -2.17
N GLN A 356 -25.92 -11.39 -1.06
CA GLN A 356 -25.41 -11.19 0.29
C GLN A 356 -24.10 -11.94 0.52
N ALA A 357 -23.96 -13.17 0.00
CA ALA A 357 -22.72 -13.92 0.02
C ALA A 357 -21.62 -13.18 -0.78
N TRP A 358 -21.95 -12.66 -1.95
CA TRP A 358 -21.03 -11.81 -2.72
C TRP A 358 -20.63 -10.55 -1.94
N ALA A 359 -21.58 -9.82 -1.37
CA ALA A 359 -21.31 -8.61 -0.59
C ALA A 359 -20.42 -8.89 0.63
N PHE A 360 -20.62 -10.04 1.30
CA PHE A 360 -19.75 -10.49 2.38
C PHE A 360 -18.30 -10.66 1.91
N LEU A 361 -18.11 -11.37 0.79
CA LEU A 361 -16.79 -11.67 0.23
C LEU A 361 -16.07 -10.45 -0.35
N ASP A 362 -16.80 -9.54 -1.00
CA ASP A 362 -16.27 -8.38 -1.71
C ASP A 362 -15.98 -7.19 -0.76
N GLN A 363 -16.79 -7.01 0.29
CA GLN A 363 -16.78 -5.76 1.06
C GLN A 363 -16.53 -5.94 2.56
N ALA A 364 -16.91 -7.08 3.14
CA ALA A 364 -16.92 -7.27 4.59
C ALA A 364 -15.74 -8.11 5.10
N ALA A 365 -15.41 -9.22 4.44
CA ALA A 365 -14.44 -10.22 4.93
C ALA A 365 -13.08 -9.61 5.32
N ASP A 366 -12.46 -8.81 4.44
CA ASP A 366 -11.16 -8.20 4.70
C ASP A 366 -11.21 -7.15 5.83
N ARG A 367 -12.31 -6.39 5.91
CA ARG A 367 -12.50 -5.38 6.95
C ARG A 367 -12.70 -6.01 8.32
N LEU A 368 -13.40 -7.15 8.38
CA LEU A 368 -13.60 -7.93 9.59
C LEU A 368 -12.26 -8.50 10.09
N LEU A 369 -11.43 -9.04 9.20
CA LEU A 369 -10.09 -9.52 9.54
C LEU A 369 -9.20 -8.40 10.10
N LEU A 370 -9.23 -7.20 9.50
CA LEU A 370 -8.51 -6.02 9.99
C LEU A 370 -8.99 -5.57 11.38
N ASP A 371 -10.27 -5.78 11.71
CA ASP A 371 -10.85 -5.47 13.02
C ASP A 371 -10.60 -6.59 14.07
N GLY A 372 -9.83 -7.61 13.70
CA GLY A 372 -9.46 -8.73 14.57
C GLY A 372 -10.54 -9.82 14.70
N ILE A 373 -11.54 -9.82 13.81
CA ILE A 373 -12.57 -10.86 13.73
C ILE A 373 -12.08 -11.95 12.77
N GLY A 374 -12.07 -13.20 13.22
CA GLY A 374 -11.69 -14.34 12.37
C GLY A 374 -12.70 -14.53 11.24
N VAL A 375 -12.22 -14.74 10.02
CA VAL A 375 -13.05 -15.13 8.87
C VAL A 375 -12.43 -16.36 8.23
N VAL A 376 -13.21 -17.43 8.12
CA VAL A 376 -12.84 -18.67 7.44
C VAL A 376 -13.70 -18.81 6.20
N LEU A 377 -13.05 -18.83 5.04
CA LEU A 377 -13.68 -19.05 3.75
C LEU A 377 -13.75 -20.55 3.43
N PRO A 378 -14.74 -20.99 2.63
CA PRO A 378 -14.82 -22.38 2.23
C PRO A 378 -13.62 -22.74 1.34
N PRO A 379 -13.05 -23.96 1.48
CA PRO A 379 -11.86 -24.36 0.73
C PRO A 379 -12.07 -24.28 -0.79
N ASP A 380 -13.29 -24.53 -1.24
CA ASP A 380 -13.70 -24.50 -2.64
C ASP A 380 -13.74 -23.08 -3.25
N LEU A 381 -13.53 -22.05 -2.43
CA LEU A 381 -13.53 -20.62 -2.82
C LEU A 381 -12.13 -19.99 -2.69
N VAL A 382 -11.15 -20.68 -2.09
CA VAL A 382 -9.79 -20.15 -1.90
C VAL A 382 -9.02 -20.18 -3.23
N GLY A 383 -8.51 -19.03 -3.67
CA GLY A 383 -7.65 -18.92 -4.86
C GLY A 383 -8.37 -19.06 -6.21
N THR A 384 -9.68 -18.77 -6.24
CA THR A 384 -10.57 -18.98 -7.39
C THR A 384 -10.97 -17.68 -8.10
N ASP A 385 -10.25 -16.58 -7.85
CA ASP A 385 -10.51 -15.34 -8.57
C ASP A 385 -10.28 -15.55 -10.06
N LEU A 386 -11.22 -15.07 -10.87
CA LEU A 386 -11.08 -15.05 -12.31
C LEU A 386 -9.95 -14.09 -12.69
N LEU A 387 -8.83 -14.66 -13.13
CA LEU A 387 -7.67 -13.91 -13.59
C LEU A 387 -7.67 -13.81 -15.11
N LEU A 388 -7.26 -12.63 -15.59
CA LEU A 388 -6.92 -12.43 -16.98
C LEU A 388 -5.45 -12.79 -17.18
N ARG A 389 -5.19 -13.75 -18.06
CA ARG A 389 -3.84 -14.22 -18.35
C ARG A 389 -3.49 -14.00 -19.82
N LEU A 390 -2.36 -13.35 -20.06
CA LEU A 390 -1.75 -13.23 -21.38
C LEU A 390 -0.76 -14.38 -21.55
N ARG A 391 -1.09 -15.35 -22.41
CA ARG A 391 -0.19 -16.44 -22.72
C ARG A 391 0.68 -16.09 -23.93
N LEU A 392 2.00 -16.24 -23.77
CA LEU A 392 3.02 -15.94 -24.77
C LEU A 392 3.77 -17.21 -25.19
N GLY A 393 4.00 -17.39 -26.49
CA GLY A 393 4.95 -18.37 -27.02
C GLY A 393 4.39 -19.76 -27.38
N GLU A 394 3.10 -20.03 -27.23
CA GLU A 394 2.49 -21.31 -27.70
C GLU A 394 2.33 -21.37 -29.23
N ASP A 395 1.90 -20.27 -29.85
CA ASP A 395 1.64 -20.21 -31.31
C ASP A 395 2.81 -19.60 -32.11
N GLY A 396 3.96 -19.36 -31.47
CA GLY A 396 5.19 -18.99 -32.16
C GLY A 396 6.27 -18.34 -31.29
N VAL A 397 7.51 -18.82 -31.49
CA VAL A 397 8.68 -18.04 -31.93
C VAL A 397 9.09 -18.73 -33.23
N ALA A 398 8.46 -18.33 -34.34
CA ALA A 398 8.18 -19.16 -35.52
C ALA A 398 7.28 -20.38 -35.22
N ALA A 399 6.03 -20.36 -35.71
CA ALA A 399 5.05 -21.44 -35.58
C ALA A 399 5.67 -22.81 -35.93
N GLY A 400 5.85 -23.67 -34.93
CA GLY A 400 6.33 -25.05 -35.11
C GLY A 400 7.84 -25.27 -35.19
N ALA A 401 8.70 -24.26 -34.96
CA ALA A 401 10.14 -24.51 -34.81
C ALA A 401 10.43 -25.12 -33.41
N PRO A 402 11.05 -26.32 -33.31
CA PRO A 402 11.36 -26.90 -32.01
C PRO A 402 12.34 -26.01 -31.25
N ALA A 403 12.24 -25.96 -29.92
CA ALA A 403 13.19 -25.21 -29.09
C ALA A 403 14.66 -25.56 -29.43
N ALA A 404 14.92 -26.81 -29.78
CA ALA A 404 16.22 -27.25 -30.31
C ALA A 404 16.77 -26.36 -31.45
N ALA A 405 15.93 -25.82 -32.35
CA ALA A 405 16.37 -24.95 -33.44
C ALA A 405 16.73 -23.51 -32.99
N LEU A 406 16.10 -23.01 -31.92
CA LEU A 406 16.50 -21.76 -31.25
C LEU A 406 17.81 -21.95 -30.45
N LEU A 407 18.09 -23.19 -30.04
CA LEU A 407 19.13 -23.58 -29.09
C LEU A 407 20.39 -24.20 -29.72
N GLU A 408 20.39 -24.46 -31.03
CA GLU A 408 21.61 -24.77 -31.78
C GLU A 408 22.60 -23.58 -31.68
N PRO A 409 23.92 -23.80 -31.70
CA PRO A 409 24.88 -22.72 -31.93
C PRO A 409 24.48 -21.98 -33.21
N ASP A 410 24.26 -20.67 -33.12
CA ASP A 410 23.75 -19.80 -34.18
C ASP A 410 22.25 -20.01 -34.53
N GLY A 411 21.45 -20.68 -33.69
CA GLY A 411 20.04 -21.01 -33.95
C GLY A 411 19.11 -19.82 -34.15
N LEU A 412 19.22 -18.80 -33.28
CA LEU A 412 18.55 -17.50 -33.45
C LEU A 412 18.99 -16.79 -34.75
N ALA A 413 20.28 -16.87 -35.09
CA ALA A 413 20.81 -16.29 -36.33
C ALA A 413 20.31 -17.04 -37.60
N ARG A 414 20.15 -18.37 -37.52
CA ARG A 414 19.58 -19.21 -38.60
C ARG A 414 18.09 -18.97 -38.80
N LEU A 415 17.32 -18.86 -37.72
CA LEU A 415 15.86 -18.57 -37.74
C LEU A 415 15.54 -17.17 -38.27
N ALA A 416 16.44 -16.20 -38.06
CA ALA A 416 16.36 -14.88 -38.69
C ALA A 416 16.61 -14.91 -40.22
N GLY A 417 16.83 -16.08 -40.83
CA GLY A 417 16.95 -16.23 -42.28
C GLY A 417 18.21 -15.59 -42.87
N ILE A 418 19.26 -15.39 -42.05
CA ILE A 418 20.54 -14.83 -42.49
C ILE A 418 21.25 -15.85 -43.38
N ARG A 419 20.90 -15.86 -44.67
CA ARG A 419 21.80 -16.32 -45.73
C ARG A 419 22.61 -15.09 -46.14
N HIS A 420 23.93 -15.20 -46.07
CA HIS A 420 24.85 -14.10 -46.33
C HIS A 420 24.91 -13.61 -47.79
N ASP A 421 24.01 -14.09 -48.63
CA ASP A 421 24.06 -13.89 -50.07
C ASP A 421 22.84 -13.07 -50.51
N GLY A 422 23.06 -11.77 -50.77
CA GLY A 422 22.15 -10.97 -51.61
C GLY A 422 21.17 -10.02 -50.91
N VAL A 423 21.48 -9.49 -49.72
CA VAL A 423 20.67 -8.42 -49.08
C VAL A 423 21.41 -7.08 -49.08
N ASP A 424 20.64 -6.01 -49.27
CA ASP A 424 21.04 -4.60 -49.35
C ASP A 424 22.05 -4.19 -48.24
N PRO A 425 23.25 -3.65 -48.56
CA PRO A 425 24.37 -3.40 -47.63
C PRO A 425 24.13 -2.38 -46.50
N GLY A 426 22.88 -1.95 -46.29
CA GLY A 426 22.45 -1.00 -45.25
C GLY A 426 21.77 -1.62 -44.02
N ALA A 427 21.33 -2.88 -44.07
CA ALA A 427 20.66 -3.55 -42.95
C ALA A 427 21.09 -5.02 -42.89
N ILE A 428 22.07 -5.32 -42.04
CA ILE A 428 22.42 -6.70 -41.71
C ILE A 428 21.41 -7.15 -40.64
N PRO A 429 20.57 -8.17 -40.90
CA PRO A 429 19.58 -8.63 -39.92
C PRO A 429 20.30 -9.17 -38.69
N GLY A 430 19.91 -8.71 -37.50
CA GLY A 430 20.35 -9.32 -36.25
C GLY A 430 19.51 -10.54 -35.86
N PRO A 431 19.95 -11.32 -34.84
CA PRO A 431 19.25 -12.52 -34.39
C PRO A 431 17.81 -12.27 -33.88
N PHE A 432 17.45 -11.01 -33.59
CA PHE A 432 16.12 -10.62 -33.13
C PHE A 432 15.29 -9.88 -34.19
N ASP A 433 15.85 -9.58 -35.37
CA ASP A 433 15.15 -8.80 -36.39
C ASP A 433 14.04 -9.63 -37.07
N GLY A 434 12.82 -9.09 -37.07
CA GLY A 434 11.66 -9.72 -37.73
C GLY A 434 11.03 -10.90 -36.99
N LEU A 435 11.56 -11.29 -35.83
CA LEU A 435 10.98 -12.37 -35.02
C LEU A 435 9.74 -11.90 -34.26
N LEU A 436 8.65 -12.65 -34.43
CA LEU A 436 7.38 -12.43 -33.77
C LEU A 436 7.08 -13.60 -32.82
N ALA A 437 6.48 -13.26 -31.68
CA ALA A 437 5.97 -14.20 -30.70
C ALA A 437 4.44 -14.16 -30.72
N GLY A 438 3.81 -15.34 -30.81
CA GLY A 438 2.36 -15.47 -30.72
C GLY A 438 1.88 -15.17 -29.29
N PHE A 439 0.75 -14.48 -29.18
CA PHE A 439 0.06 -14.27 -27.91
C PHE A 439 -1.42 -14.60 -28.02
N ARG A 440 -2.00 -15.06 -26.91
CA ARG A 440 -3.43 -15.21 -26.75
C ARG A 440 -3.88 -14.76 -25.37
N TRP A 441 -5.11 -14.30 -25.30
CA TRP A 441 -5.80 -14.03 -24.04
C TRP A 441 -6.48 -15.30 -23.56
N GLU A 442 -6.31 -15.63 -22.28
CA GLU A 442 -7.04 -16.71 -21.63
C GLU A 442 -7.57 -16.24 -20.27
N ALA A 443 -8.75 -16.75 -19.91
CA ALA A 443 -9.25 -16.64 -18.57
C ALA A 443 -8.71 -17.82 -17.76
N ALA A 444 -8.22 -17.57 -16.54
CA ALA A 444 -7.67 -18.60 -15.68
C ALA A 444 -8.26 -18.51 -14.26
N LEU A 445 -8.30 -19.65 -13.58
CA LEU A 445 -8.66 -19.80 -12.17
C LEU A 445 -7.42 -20.29 -11.42
N GLY A 446 -6.74 -19.39 -10.71
CA GLY A 446 -5.40 -19.68 -10.20
C GLY A 446 -4.48 -20.09 -11.35
N ASP A 447 -3.82 -21.24 -11.26
CA ASP A 447 -2.91 -21.75 -12.29
C ASP A 447 -3.63 -22.39 -13.50
N ASP A 448 -4.92 -22.71 -13.40
CA ASP A 448 -5.64 -23.48 -14.41
C ASP A 448 -6.33 -22.59 -15.46
N ALA A 449 -6.01 -22.80 -16.74
CA ALA A 449 -6.73 -22.15 -17.84
C ALA A 449 -8.16 -22.71 -17.99
N LEU A 450 -9.11 -21.81 -18.25
CA LEU A 450 -10.51 -22.14 -18.54
C LEU A 450 -10.65 -22.59 -20.00
N THR A 451 -11.43 -23.65 -20.21
CA THR A 451 -11.84 -24.06 -21.56
C THR A 451 -12.88 -23.07 -22.14
N PRO A 452 -13.02 -22.99 -23.48
CA PRO A 452 -14.06 -22.17 -24.11
C PRO A 452 -15.48 -22.51 -23.63
N GLU A 453 -15.75 -23.77 -23.34
CA GLU A 453 -17.01 -24.26 -22.77
C GLU A 453 -17.23 -23.68 -21.36
N GLU A 454 -16.25 -23.79 -20.48
CA GLU A 454 -16.32 -23.26 -19.11
C GLU A 454 -16.43 -21.74 -19.10
N PHE A 455 -15.70 -21.07 -19.98
CA PHE A 455 -15.81 -19.62 -20.15
C PHE A 455 -17.22 -19.20 -20.59
N ARG A 456 -17.85 -19.94 -21.52
CA ARG A 456 -19.24 -19.68 -21.91
C ARG A 456 -20.21 -19.86 -20.75
N VAL A 457 -20.01 -20.86 -19.89
CA VAL A 457 -20.83 -21.06 -18.69
C VAL A 457 -20.73 -19.85 -17.75
N LEU A 458 -19.51 -19.34 -17.50
CA LEU A 458 -19.28 -18.16 -16.66
C LEU A 458 -19.98 -16.91 -17.20
N VAL A 459 -19.91 -16.65 -18.51
CA VAL A 459 -20.56 -15.50 -19.15
C VAL A 459 -22.08 -15.61 -19.13
N GLN A 460 -22.62 -16.82 -19.34
CA GLN A 460 -24.07 -17.05 -19.39
C GLN A 460 -24.75 -17.00 -18.02
N ALA A 461 -24.04 -17.40 -16.96
CA ALA A 461 -24.59 -17.47 -15.61
C ALA A 461 -25.09 -16.12 -15.08
N LYS A 462 -24.52 -15.00 -15.54
CA LYS A 462 -24.88 -13.62 -15.14
C LYS A 462 -24.98 -13.42 -13.61
N ALA A 463 -24.27 -14.23 -12.85
CA ALA A 463 -24.27 -14.26 -11.40
C ALA A 463 -22.87 -13.93 -10.87
N PRO A 464 -22.76 -13.26 -9.71
CA PRO A 464 -21.47 -12.86 -9.15
C PRO A 464 -20.64 -14.05 -8.64
N LEU A 465 -21.29 -15.17 -8.32
CA LEU A 465 -20.66 -16.41 -7.88
C LEU A 465 -21.19 -17.58 -8.72
N VAL A 466 -20.27 -18.33 -9.34
CA VAL A 466 -20.62 -19.46 -10.23
C VAL A 466 -19.76 -20.65 -9.91
N ARG A 467 -20.37 -21.84 -9.85
CA ARG A 467 -19.64 -23.07 -9.60
C ARG A 467 -19.09 -23.67 -10.90
N VAL A 468 -17.76 -23.82 -10.98
CA VAL A 468 -17.02 -24.43 -12.10
C VAL A 468 -16.03 -25.45 -11.55
N ARG A 469 -16.01 -26.67 -12.10
CA ARG A 469 -15.15 -27.79 -11.64
C ARG A 469 -15.25 -28.06 -10.13
N GLU A 470 -16.48 -28.12 -9.61
CA GLU A 470 -16.79 -28.28 -8.18
C GLU A 470 -16.35 -27.12 -7.27
N ARG A 471 -15.73 -26.05 -7.82
CA ARG A 471 -15.24 -24.88 -7.07
C ARG A 471 -16.10 -23.65 -7.32
N TRP A 472 -16.21 -22.77 -6.35
CA TRP A 472 -16.94 -21.52 -6.47
C TRP A 472 -16.01 -20.42 -6.99
N VAL A 473 -16.38 -19.80 -8.10
CA VAL A 473 -15.60 -18.76 -8.78
C VAL A 473 -16.27 -17.41 -8.60
N ARG A 474 -15.45 -16.42 -8.22
CA ARG A 474 -15.85 -15.02 -8.17
C ARG A 474 -15.81 -14.39 -9.55
N ILE A 475 -16.95 -13.90 -10.02
CA ILE A 475 -17.08 -13.27 -11.33
C ILE A 475 -17.31 -11.77 -11.16
N ASP A 476 -16.29 -10.99 -11.53
CA ASP A 476 -16.49 -9.57 -11.80
C ASP A 476 -17.02 -9.39 -13.24
N SER A 477 -18.27 -8.92 -13.34
CA SER A 477 -18.92 -8.58 -14.61
C SER A 477 -18.15 -7.55 -15.45
N GLN A 478 -17.35 -6.67 -14.84
CA GLN A 478 -16.47 -5.75 -15.56
C GLN A 478 -15.29 -6.48 -16.19
N ARG A 479 -14.68 -7.45 -15.50
CA ARG A 479 -13.58 -8.27 -16.02
C ARG A 479 -14.04 -9.14 -17.19
N LEU A 480 -15.19 -9.80 -17.08
CA LEU A 480 -15.76 -10.58 -18.19
C LEU A 480 -16.01 -9.73 -19.45
N ARG A 481 -16.63 -8.56 -19.30
CA ARG A 481 -16.87 -7.64 -20.43
C ARG A 481 -15.59 -7.09 -21.04
N ARG A 482 -14.50 -7.00 -20.27
CA ARG A 482 -13.17 -6.64 -20.82
C ARG A 482 -12.58 -7.80 -21.61
N LEU A 483 -12.69 -9.05 -21.15
CA LEU A 483 -12.24 -10.21 -21.94
C LEU A 483 -12.93 -10.27 -23.31
N GLU A 484 -14.22 -9.93 -23.37
CA GLU A 484 -14.96 -9.82 -24.65
C GLU A 484 -14.46 -8.69 -25.56
N ARG A 485 -13.76 -7.68 -25.01
CA ARG A 485 -13.22 -6.53 -25.75
C ARG A 485 -11.73 -6.67 -26.09
N LEU A 486 -11.01 -7.54 -25.40
CA LEU A 486 -9.62 -7.83 -25.72
C LEU A 486 -9.59 -8.50 -27.10
N GLY A 487 -8.74 -7.96 -27.98
CA GLY A 487 -8.72 -8.35 -29.39
C GLY A 487 -8.41 -9.84 -29.62
N PRO A 488 -8.53 -10.31 -30.87
CA PRO A 488 -8.17 -11.69 -31.21
C PRO A 488 -6.71 -11.99 -30.83
N PRO A 489 -6.36 -13.28 -30.67
CA PRO A 489 -4.96 -13.68 -30.57
C PRO A 489 -4.17 -13.09 -31.74
N GLY A 490 -2.90 -12.75 -31.48
CA GLY A 490 -2.09 -12.02 -32.43
C GLY A 490 -0.60 -12.28 -32.24
N GLU A 491 0.19 -11.45 -32.90
CA GLU A 491 1.65 -11.53 -32.86
C GLU A 491 2.22 -10.24 -32.28
N LEU A 492 3.24 -10.37 -31.44
CA LEU A 492 4.00 -9.23 -30.92
C LEU A 492 5.50 -9.46 -31.12
N PRO A 493 6.30 -8.40 -31.31
CA PRO A 493 7.74 -8.55 -31.53
C PRO A 493 8.41 -9.30 -30.38
N LEU A 494 9.35 -10.21 -30.70
CA LEU A 494 9.98 -11.09 -29.71
C LEU A 494 10.59 -10.33 -28.52
N ALA A 495 11.18 -9.15 -28.77
CA ALA A 495 11.69 -8.26 -27.73
C ALA A 495 10.63 -7.86 -26.68
N ASP A 496 9.37 -7.75 -27.10
CA ASP A 496 8.26 -7.36 -26.26
C ASP A 496 7.80 -8.54 -25.42
N ALA A 497 7.79 -9.73 -26.02
CA ALA A 497 7.53 -10.99 -25.35
C ALA A 497 8.61 -11.28 -24.28
N LEU A 498 9.88 -11.08 -24.63
CA LEU A 498 11.02 -11.19 -23.72
C LEU A 498 10.93 -10.19 -22.58
N ALA A 499 10.61 -8.92 -22.86
CA ALA A 499 10.45 -7.90 -21.82
C ALA A 499 9.32 -8.25 -20.84
N LEU A 500 8.21 -8.79 -21.34
CA LEU A 500 7.08 -9.22 -20.53
C LEU A 500 7.43 -10.47 -19.72
N GLY A 501 8.12 -11.43 -20.32
CA GLY A 501 8.42 -12.69 -19.65
C GLY A 501 9.59 -12.63 -18.66
N LEU A 502 10.63 -11.84 -18.95
CA LEU A 502 11.75 -11.60 -18.03
C LEU A 502 11.30 -10.92 -16.74
N ALA A 503 10.16 -10.22 -16.76
CA ALA A 503 9.61 -9.56 -15.58
C ALA A 503 9.23 -10.54 -14.45
N GLY A 504 8.94 -11.81 -14.74
CA GLY A 504 8.72 -12.86 -13.72
C GLY A 504 7.45 -12.70 -12.88
N SER A 505 6.86 -13.84 -12.49
CA SER A 505 5.66 -14.16 -11.66
C SER A 505 4.53 -13.13 -11.45
N ALA A 506 3.29 -13.63 -11.37
CA ALA A 506 2.04 -12.88 -11.13
C ALA A 506 2.12 -11.74 -10.08
N ALA A 507 3.02 -11.83 -9.09
CA ALA A 507 3.24 -10.81 -8.08
C ALA A 507 4.03 -9.55 -8.55
N GLU A 508 4.96 -9.67 -9.51
CA GLU A 508 5.65 -8.50 -10.11
C GLU A 508 4.95 -7.98 -11.37
N ILE A 509 4.15 -8.83 -12.01
CA ILE A 509 3.27 -8.48 -13.14
C ILE A 509 2.02 -7.72 -12.65
N ALA A 510 1.83 -7.63 -11.32
CA ALA A 510 0.88 -6.76 -10.63
C ALA A 510 0.96 -5.26 -11.02
N GLY A 511 1.91 -4.84 -11.85
CA GLY A 511 2.06 -3.48 -12.39
C GLY A 511 2.08 -3.36 -13.91
N VAL A 512 1.80 -4.42 -14.69
CA VAL A 512 1.62 -4.28 -16.14
C VAL A 512 0.18 -3.84 -16.40
N SER A 513 -0.06 -2.56 -16.16
CA SER A 513 -1.27 -1.84 -16.53
C SER A 513 -1.28 -1.53 -18.03
N MET A 514 -0.72 -2.36 -18.92
CA MET A 514 -0.64 -2.01 -20.35
C MET A 514 -0.84 -3.22 -21.23
N ASP A 515 -1.72 -3.10 -22.22
CA ASP A 515 -1.91 -4.14 -23.23
C ASP A 515 -0.72 -4.19 -24.22
N PRO A 516 -0.62 -5.22 -25.09
CA PRO A 516 0.41 -5.29 -26.14
C PRO A 516 0.36 -4.11 -27.14
N GLY A 517 -0.77 -3.41 -27.25
CA GLY A 517 -0.97 -2.22 -28.08
C GLY A 517 -0.49 -0.90 -27.45
N GLY A 518 -0.24 -0.89 -26.13
CA GLY A 518 0.16 0.29 -25.38
C GLY A 518 -1.01 1.10 -24.79
N GLU A 519 -2.17 0.51 -24.57
CA GLU A 519 -3.28 1.10 -23.80
C GLU A 519 -3.22 0.74 -22.32
N GLU A 520 -3.55 1.71 -21.46
CA GLU A 520 -3.51 1.54 -20.01
C GLU A 520 -4.68 0.71 -19.48
N LEU A 521 -4.37 -0.31 -18.68
CA LEU A 521 -5.27 -1.26 -18.08
C LEU A 521 -5.38 -0.98 -16.58
N ALA A 522 -6.61 -0.87 -16.10
CA ALA A 522 -6.91 -0.53 -14.71
C ALA A 522 -6.48 -1.60 -13.68
N GLU A 523 -6.17 -2.83 -14.13
CA GLU A 523 -5.76 -3.95 -13.28
C GLU A 523 -4.62 -4.71 -13.93
N PRO A 524 -3.75 -5.37 -13.12
CA PRO A 524 -2.67 -6.16 -13.66
C PRO A 524 -3.11 -7.45 -14.34
N ILE A 525 -2.42 -7.79 -15.42
CA ILE A 525 -2.58 -9.05 -16.16
C ILE A 525 -1.54 -10.05 -15.68
N GLU A 526 -1.89 -11.32 -15.56
CA GLU A 526 -0.88 -12.36 -15.38
C GLU A 526 -0.25 -12.74 -16.73
N VAL A 527 1.08 -12.74 -16.84
CA VAL A 527 1.75 -13.22 -18.07
C VAL A 527 2.23 -14.64 -17.85
N ALA A 528 1.66 -15.57 -18.61
CA ALA A 528 2.15 -16.94 -18.70
C ALA A 528 3.02 -17.10 -19.95
N ILE A 529 4.20 -17.69 -19.78
CA ILE A 529 5.15 -17.92 -20.87
C ILE A 529 5.22 -19.42 -21.09
N SER A 530 5.21 -19.85 -22.34
CA SER A 530 5.30 -21.26 -22.69
C SER A 530 6.12 -21.47 -23.97
N GLY A 531 6.45 -22.73 -24.26
CA GLY A 531 7.21 -23.10 -25.46
C GLY A 531 8.63 -22.54 -25.48
N GLY A 532 9.17 -22.32 -26.68
CA GLY A 532 10.56 -21.90 -26.88
C GLY A 532 10.92 -20.54 -26.29
N LEU A 533 9.94 -19.65 -26.08
CA LEU A 533 10.15 -18.37 -25.39
C LEU A 533 10.43 -18.57 -23.89
N GLY A 534 9.71 -19.49 -23.25
CA GLY A 534 9.92 -19.84 -21.85
C GLY A 534 11.31 -20.40 -21.62
N GLU A 535 11.72 -21.36 -22.44
CA GLU A 535 13.06 -21.96 -22.36
C GLU A 535 14.19 -20.94 -22.60
N LEU A 536 14.01 -20.00 -23.53
CA LEU A 536 14.97 -18.91 -23.77
C LEU A 536 15.11 -18.02 -22.53
N ILE A 537 14.00 -17.67 -21.89
CA ILE A 537 13.99 -16.84 -20.68
C ILE A 537 14.65 -17.56 -19.51
N ASP A 538 14.35 -18.85 -19.33
CA ASP A 538 14.96 -19.65 -18.27
C ASP A 538 16.47 -19.78 -18.46
N ARG A 539 16.93 -19.97 -19.70
CA ARG A 539 18.37 -20.00 -20.02
C ARG A 539 19.05 -18.65 -19.86
N LEU A 540 18.38 -17.55 -20.22
CA LEU A 540 18.91 -16.19 -19.96
C LEU A 540 19.09 -15.94 -18.46
N ARG A 541 18.13 -16.37 -17.64
CA ARG A 541 18.25 -16.33 -16.17
C ARG A 541 19.40 -17.22 -15.70
N ALA A 542 19.46 -18.46 -16.17
CA ALA A 542 20.53 -19.40 -15.83
C ALA A 542 21.93 -18.90 -16.25
N ALA A 543 22.05 -18.15 -17.36
CA ALA A 543 23.31 -17.53 -17.76
C ALA A 543 23.75 -16.43 -16.79
N GLY A 544 22.81 -15.65 -16.25
CA GLY A 544 23.04 -14.66 -15.19
C GLY A 544 23.42 -15.28 -13.84
N GLU A 545 22.84 -16.44 -13.53
CA GLU A 545 23.04 -17.17 -12.27
C GLU A 545 24.14 -18.24 -12.35
N ARG A 546 24.84 -18.33 -13.49
CA ARG A 546 25.83 -19.38 -13.73
C ARG A 546 26.91 -19.35 -12.64
N PRO A 547 27.26 -20.51 -12.06
CA PRO A 547 28.31 -20.56 -11.04
C PRO A 547 29.64 -20.01 -11.60
N PRO A 548 30.43 -19.28 -10.78
CA PRO A 548 31.73 -18.79 -11.19
C PRO A 548 32.63 -19.94 -11.64
N VAL A 549 33.50 -19.69 -12.62
CA VAL A 549 34.52 -20.68 -13.02
C VAL A 549 35.42 -21.04 -11.83
N GLU A 550 35.64 -22.34 -11.61
CA GLU A 550 36.36 -22.84 -10.43
C GLU A 550 37.86 -22.51 -10.48
N ALA A 551 38.44 -22.51 -11.68
CA ALA A 551 39.84 -22.22 -11.92
C ALA A 551 40.02 -21.31 -13.15
N ALA A 552 41.20 -20.68 -13.26
CA ALA A 552 41.58 -19.97 -14.47
C ALA A 552 41.69 -20.97 -15.65
N PRO A 553 41.39 -20.54 -16.88
CA PRO A 553 41.47 -21.42 -18.04
C PRO A 553 42.88 -21.95 -18.28
N PRO A 554 43.02 -23.14 -18.90
CA PRO A 554 44.31 -23.59 -19.42
C PRO A 554 44.94 -22.51 -20.32
N GLY A 555 46.22 -22.23 -20.10
CA GLY A 555 46.94 -21.16 -20.82
C GLY A 555 46.79 -19.76 -20.23
N PHE A 556 45.99 -19.57 -19.17
CA PHE A 556 45.92 -18.30 -18.46
C PHE A 556 46.98 -18.22 -17.35
N ASP A 557 47.89 -17.24 -17.46
CA ASP A 557 48.98 -17.01 -16.51
C ASP A 557 48.61 -15.90 -15.50
N GLY A 558 47.94 -16.30 -14.43
CA GLY A 558 47.53 -15.42 -13.34
C GLY A 558 46.31 -15.94 -12.57
N GLU A 559 45.91 -15.21 -11.52
CA GLU A 559 44.73 -15.55 -10.72
C GLU A 559 43.57 -14.59 -10.97
N LEU A 560 42.43 -15.13 -11.40
CA LEU A 560 41.18 -14.38 -11.51
C LEU A 560 40.56 -14.16 -10.12
N ARG A 561 40.19 -12.90 -9.85
CA ARG A 561 39.42 -12.52 -8.64
C ARG A 561 38.02 -13.16 -8.67
N PRO A 562 37.36 -13.35 -7.51
CA PRO A 562 36.04 -14.00 -7.45
C PRO A 562 34.99 -13.36 -8.37
N TYR A 563 34.95 -12.02 -8.43
CA TYR A 563 34.05 -11.33 -9.35
C TYR A 563 34.47 -11.53 -10.82
N GLN A 564 35.76 -11.54 -11.16
CA GLN A 564 36.21 -11.81 -12.53
C GLN A 564 35.80 -13.20 -12.99
N ARG A 565 35.90 -14.22 -12.12
CA ARG A 565 35.41 -15.59 -12.39
C ARG A 565 33.92 -15.63 -12.71
N ARG A 566 33.10 -14.85 -11.99
CA ARG A 566 31.67 -14.68 -12.32
C ARG A 566 31.47 -14.00 -13.68
N GLY A 567 32.28 -12.99 -13.98
CA GLY A 567 32.24 -12.29 -15.27
C GLY A 567 32.56 -13.23 -16.44
N VAL A 568 33.57 -14.09 -16.28
CA VAL A 568 33.90 -15.14 -17.28
C VAL A 568 32.75 -16.12 -17.44
N ALA A 569 32.20 -16.65 -16.34
CA ALA A 569 31.07 -17.58 -16.40
C ALA A 569 29.85 -16.98 -17.14
N TRP A 570 29.50 -15.73 -16.83
CA TRP A 570 28.41 -15.03 -17.50
C TRP A 570 28.68 -14.84 -19.01
N LEU A 571 29.89 -14.40 -19.40
CA LEU A 571 30.26 -14.25 -20.81
C LEU A 571 30.20 -15.59 -21.58
N GLN A 572 30.61 -16.69 -20.94
CA GLN A 572 30.48 -18.04 -21.50
C GLN A 572 29.02 -18.42 -21.71
N GLY A 573 28.16 -18.19 -20.71
CA GLY A 573 26.71 -18.45 -20.82
C GLY A 573 26.05 -17.66 -21.94
N MET A 574 26.37 -16.38 -22.07
CA MET A 574 25.88 -15.56 -23.19
C MET A 574 26.38 -16.07 -24.54
N GLY A 575 27.64 -16.52 -24.60
CA GLY A 575 28.26 -17.06 -25.82
C GLY A 575 27.71 -18.42 -26.24
N GLU A 576 27.30 -19.26 -25.29
CA GLU A 576 26.61 -20.53 -25.56
C GLU A 576 25.20 -20.31 -26.14
N LEU A 577 24.55 -19.19 -25.79
CA LEU A 577 23.27 -18.77 -26.35
C LEU A 577 23.40 -18.05 -27.70
N GLY A 578 24.62 -17.79 -28.18
CA GLY A 578 24.87 -16.97 -29.37
C GLY A 578 24.46 -15.51 -29.20
N LEU A 579 24.43 -15.01 -27.96
CA LEU A 579 24.00 -13.67 -27.60
C LEU A 579 25.20 -12.78 -27.27
N GLY A 580 25.13 -11.53 -27.71
CA GLY A 580 26.13 -10.52 -27.39
C GLY A 580 26.02 -10.04 -25.94
N ALA A 581 27.11 -9.46 -25.45
CA ALA A 581 27.24 -9.09 -24.05
C ALA A 581 27.86 -7.70 -23.90
N VAL A 582 27.44 -6.95 -22.87
CA VAL A 582 28.05 -5.68 -22.48
C VAL A 582 28.67 -5.84 -21.09
N LEU A 583 30.00 -5.89 -21.03
CA LEU A 583 30.74 -5.88 -19.77
C LEU A 583 31.06 -4.43 -19.39
N ALA A 584 30.22 -3.90 -18.51
CA ALA A 584 30.13 -2.51 -18.09
C ALA A 584 30.74 -2.24 -16.71
N ASP A 585 31.73 -3.04 -16.29
CA ASP A 585 32.41 -2.86 -15.01
C ASP A 585 33.11 -1.51 -14.91
N GLU A 586 33.12 -0.93 -13.71
CA GLU A 586 33.86 0.29 -13.41
C GLU A 586 35.34 0.17 -13.83
N MET A 587 35.91 1.27 -14.30
CA MET A 587 37.32 1.34 -14.70
C MET A 587 38.25 0.85 -13.58
N GLY A 588 39.16 -0.06 -13.91
CA GLY A 588 40.13 -0.63 -12.96
C GLY A 588 39.74 -2.00 -12.38
N LEU A 589 38.54 -2.52 -12.63
CA LEU A 589 38.13 -3.87 -12.20
C LEU A 589 38.70 -5.02 -13.05
N GLY A 590 39.59 -4.74 -14.01
CA GLY A 590 40.23 -5.79 -14.81
C GLY A 590 39.30 -6.46 -15.82
N LYS A 591 38.61 -5.66 -16.65
CA LYS A 591 37.84 -6.16 -17.81
C LYS A 591 38.72 -6.92 -18.80
N THR A 592 39.94 -6.45 -19.04
CA THR A 592 40.93 -7.06 -19.94
C THR A 592 41.28 -8.51 -19.56
N PRO A 593 41.78 -8.81 -18.33
CA PRO A 593 42.05 -10.20 -17.95
C PRO A 593 40.79 -11.07 -17.91
N THR A 594 39.62 -10.51 -17.56
CA THR A 594 38.33 -11.21 -17.66
C THR A 594 38.03 -11.63 -19.10
N LEU A 595 38.22 -10.73 -20.08
CA LEU A 595 38.04 -11.06 -21.49
C LEU A 595 39.07 -12.07 -21.98
N ILE A 596 40.36 -11.92 -21.64
CA ILE A 596 41.41 -12.84 -22.09
C ILE A 596 41.08 -14.27 -21.62
N ALA A 597 40.66 -14.45 -20.37
CA ALA A 597 40.21 -15.73 -19.86
C ALA A 597 38.98 -16.27 -20.62
N HIS A 598 38.01 -15.40 -20.94
CA HIS A 598 36.85 -15.77 -21.77
C HIS A 598 37.26 -16.25 -23.16
N LEU A 599 38.19 -15.56 -23.83
CA LEU A 599 38.67 -15.96 -25.16
C LEU A 599 39.42 -17.29 -25.12
N LEU A 600 40.27 -17.52 -24.11
CA LEU A 600 40.98 -18.80 -23.94
C LEU A 600 40.04 -20.00 -23.76
N LEU A 601 38.93 -19.82 -23.04
CA LEU A 601 37.92 -20.88 -22.89
C LEU A 601 37.18 -21.21 -24.20
N ARG A 602 37.20 -20.28 -25.16
CA ARG A 602 36.58 -20.44 -26.49
C ARG A 602 37.58 -20.89 -27.54
N ASP A 603 38.88 -20.83 -27.25
CA ASP A 603 39.95 -21.26 -28.13
C ASP A 603 39.94 -22.80 -28.26
N GLY A 604 40.00 -23.33 -29.49
CA GLY A 604 39.99 -24.78 -29.74
C GLY A 604 38.85 -25.35 -30.61
N GLY A 605 37.99 -24.52 -31.21
CA GLY A 605 36.99 -24.99 -32.19
C GLY A 605 36.08 -23.95 -32.84
N GLY A 606 36.15 -22.68 -32.44
CA GLY A 606 35.16 -21.65 -32.81
C GLY A 606 35.49 -20.73 -33.99
N GLY A 607 36.76 -20.62 -34.40
CA GLY A 607 37.24 -19.58 -35.33
C GLY A 607 38.11 -18.53 -34.61
N PRO A 608 38.71 -17.57 -35.34
CA PRO A 608 39.57 -16.54 -34.74
C PRO A 608 38.76 -15.50 -33.96
N HIS A 609 39.43 -14.75 -33.08
CA HIS A 609 38.85 -13.64 -32.32
C HIS A 609 39.38 -12.29 -32.79
N LEU A 610 38.54 -11.25 -32.75
CA LEU A 610 38.90 -9.88 -33.10
C LEU A 610 38.74 -8.97 -31.89
N VAL A 611 39.76 -8.16 -31.58
CA VAL A 611 39.66 -7.08 -30.59
C VAL A 611 39.84 -5.74 -31.29
N VAL A 612 38.81 -4.92 -31.25
CA VAL A 612 38.79 -3.55 -31.77
C VAL A 612 38.95 -2.59 -30.60
N CYS A 613 40.04 -1.83 -30.56
CA CYS A 613 40.35 -0.93 -29.45
C CYS A 613 40.80 0.46 -29.93
N PRO A 614 40.84 1.47 -29.05
CA PRO A 614 41.50 2.74 -29.38
C PRO A 614 42.98 2.55 -29.75
N THR A 615 43.50 3.36 -30.68
CA THR A 615 44.89 3.27 -31.13
C THR A 615 45.90 3.36 -29.99
N SER A 616 45.61 4.14 -28.96
CA SER A 616 46.47 4.34 -27.79
C SER A 616 46.66 3.09 -26.93
N VAL A 617 45.75 2.12 -26.98
CA VAL A 617 45.76 0.94 -26.09
C VAL A 617 46.14 -0.36 -26.79
N VAL A 618 46.39 -0.35 -28.10
CA VAL A 618 46.81 -1.56 -28.86
C VAL A 618 48.05 -2.21 -28.24
N GLY A 619 49.10 -1.42 -27.96
CA GLY A 619 50.31 -1.93 -27.32
C GLY A 619 50.09 -2.36 -25.86
N ASN A 620 49.02 -1.87 -25.21
CA ASN A 620 48.64 -2.37 -23.90
C ASN A 620 48.02 -3.76 -23.99
N TRP A 621 47.09 -3.97 -24.94
CA TRP A 621 46.49 -5.28 -25.19
C TRP A 621 47.54 -6.36 -25.47
N GLU A 622 48.56 -6.07 -26.27
CA GLU A 622 49.66 -7.02 -26.51
C GLU A 622 50.43 -7.38 -25.23
N ARG A 623 50.74 -6.38 -24.39
CA ARG A 623 51.40 -6.64 -23.09
C ARG A 623 50.53 -7.48 -22.16
N GLU A 624 49.23 -7.22 -22.15
CA GLU A 624 48.26 -7.95 -21.34
C GLU A 624 48.13 -9.40 -21.81
N PHE A 625 48.06 -9.65 -23.12
CA PHE A 625 48.10 -11.01 -23.67
C PHE A 625 49.44 -11.72 -23.37
N ASN A 626 50.58 -11.05 -23.55
CA ASN A 626 51.88 -11.63 -23.21
C ASN A 626 52.01 -11.95 -21.71
N ARG A 627 51.31 -11.21 -20.85
CA ARG A 627 51.30 -11.42 -19.40
C ARG A 627 50.34 -12.53 -18.99
N PHE A 628 49.11 -12.49 -19.48
CA PHE A 628 48.01 -13.35 -18.99
C PHE A 628 47.74 -14.56 -19.88
N ALA A 629 48.23 -14.59 -21.11
CA ALA A 629 48.05 -15.68 -22.05
C ALA A 629 49.28 -15.83 -22.98
N PRO A 630 50.48 -16.08 -22.43
CA PRO A 630 51.75 -16.06 -23.18
C PRO A 630 51.82 -17.10 -24.31
N THR A 631 50.99 -18.16 -24.25
CA THR A 631 50.91 -19.20 -25.27
C THR A 631 49.85 -18.92 -26.35
N ALA A 632 49.04 -17.87 -26.20
CA ALA A 632 48.03 -17.51 -27.19
C ALA A 632 48.66 -16.88 -28.44
N THR A 633 48.14 -17.23 -29.62
CA THR A 633 48.56 -16.58 -30.87
C THR A 633 47.89 -15.21 -30.96
N VAL A 634 48.68 -14.14 -30.90
CA VAL A 634 48.19 -12.75 -31.00
C VAL A 634 48.89 -12.04 -32.13
N SER A 635 48.12 -11.40 -33.01
CA SER A 635 48.61 -10.67 -34.17
C SER A 635 47.96 -9.30 -34.26
N ARG A 636 48.64 -8.36 -34.93
CA ARG A 636 48.18 -6.97 -35.06
C ARG A 636 47.78 -6.67 -36.51
N HIS A 637 46.58 -6.15 -36.70
CA HIS A 637 46.11 -5.56 -37.96
C HIS A 637 45.99 -4.04 -37.83
N HIS A 638 47.14 -3.36 -37.81
CA HIS A 638 47.24 -1.91 -37.73
C HIS A 638 48.64 -1.45 -38.15
N GLY A 639 48.74 -0.28 -38.80
CA GLY A 639 50.00 0.28 -39.28
C GLY A 639 50.19 0.15 -40.79
N ALA A 640 51.37 0.54 -41.25
CA ALA A 640 51.75 0.53 -42.67
C ALA A 640 51.98 -0.90 -43.20
N ASP A 641 52.54 -1.78 -42.37
CA ASP A 641 52.92 -3.16 -42.73
C ASP A 641 51.80 -4.18 -42.47
N ARG A 642 50.54 -3.74 -42.39
CA ARG A 642 49.41 -4.65 -42.15
C ARG A 642 49.12 -5.48 -43.40
N PRO A 643 48.77 -6.76 -43.27
CA PRO A 643 48.56 -7.64 -44.41
C PRO A 643 47.30 -7.27 -45.20
N ASP A 644 47.37 -7.36 -46.54
CA ASP A 644 46.22 -7.08 -47.42
C ASP A 644 45.22 -8.26 -47.51
N ARG A 645 45.53 -9.40 -46.85
CA ARG A 645 44.68 -10.60 -46.79
C ARG A 645 44.68 -11.17 -45.36
N LEU A 646 43.50 -11.64 -44.93
CA LEU A 646 43.28 -12.24 -43.60
C LEU A 646 42.90 -13.73 -43.66
N GLU A 647 43.21 -14.40 -44.77
CA GLU A 647 42.97 -15.83 -44.93
C GLU A 647 43.78 -16.64 -43.90
N GLY A 648 43.10 -17.51 -43.14
CA GLY A 648 43.77 -18.41 -42.19
C GLY A 648 44.26 -17.76 -40.90
N VAL A 649 43.76 -16.56 -40.54
CA VAL A 649 44.00 -15.94 -39.22
C VAL A 649 43.59 -16.92 -38.11
N LYS A 650 44.44 -17.04 -37.09
CA LYS A 650 44.23 -17.89 -35.89
C LYS A 650 44.46 -17.08 -34.63
N GLY A 651 43.85 -17.52 -33.53
CA GLY A 651 43.97 -16.85 -32.24
C GLY A 651 43.30 -15.47 -32.26
N VAL A 652 44.01 -14.45 -31.75
CA VAL A 652 43.48 -13.11 -31.56
C VAL A 652 44.10 -12.11 -32.55
N LEU A 653 43.26 -11.37 -33.26
CA LEU A 653 43.66 -10.23 -34.09
C LEU A 653 43.32 -8.91 -33.37
N LEU A 654 44.33 -8.07 -33.15
CA LEU A 654 44.17 -6.74 -32.56
C LEU A 654 44.08 -5.69 -33.67
N THR A 655 43.02 -4.88 -33.66
CA THR A 655 42.86 -3.77 -34.60
C THR A 655 42.34 -2.51 -33.92
N THR A 656 42.25 -1.43 -34.68
CA THR A 656 41.72 -0.14 -34.20
C THR A 656 40.42 0.21 -34.88
N TYR A 657 39.59 1.03 -34.24
CA TYR A 657 38.39 1.60 -34.90
C TYR A 657 38.72 2.35 -36.20
N GLY A 658 39.91 2.95 -36.28
CA GLY A 658 40.38 3.60 -37.51
C GLY A 658 40.67 2.62 -38.64
N THR A 659 41.37 1.53 -38.33
CA THR A 659 41.65 0.45 -39.29
C THR A 659 40.38 -0.29 -39.68
N LEU A 660 39.49 -0.61 -38.73
CA LEU A 660 38.21 -1.27 -38.99
C LEU A 660 37.38 -0.52 -40.04
N ARG A 661 37.38 0.81 -39.99
CA ARG A 661 36.69 1.63 -41.00
C ARG A 661 37.31 1.53 -42.39
N ARG A 662 38.64 1.43 -42.46
CA ARG A 662 39.39 1.41 -43.74
C ARG A 662 39.31 0.04 -44.39
N ASP A 663 39.46 -1.02 -43.59
CA ASP A 663 39.56 -2.39 -44.05
C ASP A 663 38.27 -3.18 -43.71
N ALA A 664 37.11 -2.49 -43.72
CA ALA A 664 35.83 -3.05 -43.28
C ALA A 664 35.43 -4.29 -44.10
N GLU A 665 35.65 -4.26 -45.42
CA GLU A 665 35.34 -5.39 -46.31
C GLU A 665 36.22 -6.61 -46.02
N LEU A 666 37.52 -6.38 -45.79
CA LEU A 666 38.48 -7.43 -45.47
C LEU A 666 38.13 -8.11 -44.13
N LEU A 667 37.80 -7.32 -43.10
CA LEU A 667 37.45 -7.83 -41.77
C LEU A 667 36.06 -8.49 -41.74
N ALA A 668 35.12 -8.04 -42.58
CA ALA A 668 33.79 -8.64 -42.72
C ALA A 668 33.82 -9.97 -43.50
N GLY A 669 34.89 -10.25 -44.25
CA GLY A 669 35.08 -11.52 -44.95
C GLY A 669 35.55 -12.68 -44.07
N VAL A 670 35.84 -12.41 -42.78
CA VAL A 670 36.26 -13.43 -41.80
C VAL A 670 35.08 -13.73 -40.88
N GLU A 671 34.79 -15.01 -40.67
CA GLU A 671 33.85 -15.49 -39.66
C GLU A 671 34.55 -15.53 -38.30
N TRP A 672 34.25 -14.57 -37.43
CA TRP A 672 34.87 -14.46 -36.11
C TRP A 672 34.11 -15.32 -35.09
N ASP A 673 34.82 -15.95 -34.15
CA ASP A 673 34.15 -16.55 -33.00
C ASP A 673 33.69 -15.45 -32.03
N THR A 674 34.58 -14.52 -31.72
CA THR A 674 34.29 -13.39 -30.82
C THR A 674 34.79 -12.09 -31.40
N VAL A 675 33.93 -11.08 -31.47
CA VAL A 675 34.31 -9.68 -31.73
C VAL A 675 34.21 -8.91 -30.43
N THR A 676 35.32 -8.30 -30.00
CA THR A 676 35.36 -7.45 -28.81
C THR A 676 35.50 -5.98 -29.22
N LEU A 677 34.62 -5.13 -28.68
CA LEU A 677 34.67 -3.68 -28.83
C LEU A 677 35.14 -3.07 -27.51
N ASP A 678 36.42 -2.72 -27.43
CA ASP A 678 36.99 -2.03 -26.27
C ASP A 678 36.70 -0.52 -26.34
N GLU A 679 36.40 0.09 -25.20
CA GLU A 679 35.91 1.48 -25.10
C GLU A 679 34.76 1.73 -26.10
N ALA A 680 33.72 0.89 -26.00
CA ALA A 680 32.60 0.82 -26.96
C ALA A 680 31.80 2.13 -27.10
N GLN A 681 32.02 3.14 -26.26
CA GLN A 681 31.50 4.49 -26.45
C GLN A 681 31.96 5.13 -27.78
N GLN A 682 33.04 4.64 -28.40
CA GLN A 682 33.44 5.02 -29.76
C GLN A 682 32.36 4.68 -30.82
N VAL A 683 31.41 3.81 -30.48
CA VAL A 683 30.30 3.34 -31.33
C VAL A 683 28.95 3.97 -30.93
N LYS A 684 28.95 5.00 -30.06
CA LYS A 684 27.73 5.61 -29.50
C LYS A 684 26.75 6.21 -30.50
N ASN A 685 27.19 6.49 -31.72
CA ASN A 685 26.36 7.02 -32.78
C ASN A 685 26.27 6.03 -33.96
N PRO A 686 25.08 5.47 -34.22
CA PRO A 686 24.91 4.36 -35.17
C PRO A 686 25.05 4.82 -36.63
N GLY A 687 24.91 6.13 -36.90
CA GLY A 687 25.11 6.70 -38.23
C GLY A 687 26.58 6.83 -38.64
N THR A 688 27.52 6.66 -37.69
CA THR A 688 28.94 6.81 -37.98
C THR A 688 29.45 5.69 -38.89
N VAL A 689 30.47 5.98 -39.69
CA VAL A 689 31.15 4.97 -40.51
C VAL A 689 31.72 3.84 -39.62
N GLY A 690 32.15 4.17 -38.40
CA GLY A 690 32.63 3.19 -37.41
C GLY A 690 31.55 2.21 -36.98
N ALA A 691 30.38 2.70 -36.55
CA ALA A 691 29.27 1.84 -36.15
C ALA A 691 28.75 0.98 -37.30
N ARG A 692 28.70 1.52 -38.51
CA ARG A 692 28.34 0.73 -39.71
C ARG A 692 29.38 -0.35 -40.02
N ALA A 693 30.66 -0.07 -39.83
CA ALA A 693 31.72 -1.08 -40.03
C ALA A 693 31.65 -2.19 -38.98
N VAL A 694 31.37 -1.86 -37.71
CA VAL A 694 31.14 -2.86 -36.64
C VAL A 694 29.98 -3.78 -37.00
N ARG A 695 28.85 -3.24 -37.45
CA ARG A 695 27.68 -4.05 -37.86
C ARG A 695 27.94 -5.00 -39.03
N ARG A 696 28.99 -4.74 -39.83
CA ARG A 696 29.39 -5.60 -40.96
C ARG A 696 30.19 -6.82 -40.56
N LEU A 697 30.73 -6.83 -39.34
CA LEU A 697 31.49 -7.96 -38.83
C LEU A 697 30.55 -9.14 -38.59
N ARG A 698 31.01 -10.34 -38.96
CA ARG A 698 30.30 -11.59 -38.72
C ARG A 698 30.92 -12.27 -37.51
N SER A 699 30.11 -12.50 -36.48
CA SER A 699 30.59 -13.11 -35.24
C SER A 699 29.54 -13.98 -34.58
N ARG A 700 29.98 -15.04 -33.91
CA ARG A 700 29.10 -15.84 -33.02
C ARG A 700 28.77 -15.10 -31.74
N GLN A 701 29.70 -14.29 -31.25
CA GLN A 701 29.50 -13.44 -30.08
C GLN A 701 30.13 -12.06 -30.29
N THR A 702 29.40 -11.00 -29.95
CA THR A 702 29.95 -9.65 -29.85
C THR A 702 29.93 -9.17 -28.41
N VAL A 703 31.11 -8.84 -27.89
CA VAL A 703 31.32 -8.38 -26.51
C VAL A 703 31.73 -6.91 -26.53
N ALA A 704 30.97 -6.05 -25.86
CA ALA A 704 31.36 -4.66 -25.67
C ALA A 704 31.94 -4.46 -24.27
N LEU A 705 33.12 -3.83 -24.19
CA LEU A 705 33.74 -3.40 -22.95
C LEU A 705 33.58 -1.89 -22.80
N THR A 706 33.07 -1.45 -21.65
CA THR A 706 32.93 -0.02 -21.35
C THR A 706 32.98 0.21 -19.83
N GLY A 707 33.47 1.37 -19.40
CA GLY A 707 33.36 1.81 -17.99
C GLY A 707 32.05 2.53 -17.69
N THR A 708 31.34 2.98 -18.72
CA THR A 708 30.18 3.87 -18.63
C THR A 708 29.20 3.50 -19.76
N PRO A 709 28.38 2.46 -19.60
CA PRO A 709 27.49 1.97 -20.66
C PRO A 709 26.41 3.00 -21.07
N LEU A 710 26.15 3.98 -20.22
CA LEU A 710 25.27 5.11 -20.47
C LEU A 710 26.00 6.37 -19.97
N GLU A 711 26.50 7.20 -20.88
CA GLU A 711 27.17 8.46 -20.51
C GLU A 711 26.16 9.61 -20.42
N ASN A 712 25.30 9.78 -21.44
CA ASN A 712 24.46 10.97 -21.53
C ASN A 712 23.01 10.75 -22.00
N ARG A 713 22.76 9.78 -22.89
CA ARG A 713 21.43 9.61 -23.53
C ARG A 713 21.09 8.15 -23.78
N LEU A 714 19.80 7.79 -23.71
CA LEU A 714 19.33 6.42 -23.98
C LEU A 714 19.62 5.94 -25.42
N ALA A 715 19.84 6.87 -26.35
CA ALA A 715 20.26 6.53 -27.72
C ALA A 715 21.65 5.86 -27.78
N GLU A 716 22.52 6.13 -26.81
CA GLU A 716 23.85 5.50 -26.71
C GLU A 716 23.70 4.03 -26.30
N LEU A 717 22.85 3.77 -25.31
CA LEU A 717 22.47 2.42 -24.89
C LEU A 717 21.87 1.61 -26.04
N TRP A 718 20.96 2.21 -26.83
CA TRP A 718 20.41 1.57 -28.03
C TRP A 718 21.51 1.17 -29.00
N SER A 719 22.46 2.07 -29.27
CA SER A 719 23.53 1.82 -30.23
C SER A 719 24.49 0.72 -29.78
N LEU A 720 24.76 0.67 -28.48
CA LEU A 720 25.60 -0.36 -27.87
C LEU A 720 24.94 -1.74 -27.93
N LEU A 721 23.67 -1.84 -27.52
CA LEU A 721 22.92 -3.09 -27.54
C LEU A 721 22.59 -3.55 -28.94
N ASP A 722 22.41 -2.64 -29.89
CA ASP A 722 22.25 -2.99 -31.29
C ASP A 722 23.57 -3.48 -31.92
N ALA A 723 24.72 -2.99 -31.47
CA ALA A 723 26.02 -3.51 -31.91
C ALA A 723 26.32 -4.92 -31.36
N THR A 724 25.83 -5.26 -30.16
CA THR A 724 26.04 -6.59 -29.55
C THR A 724 24.93 -7.58 -29.85
N ASN A 725 23.68 -7.13 -29.87
CA ASN A 725 22.46 -7.90 -30.07
C ASN A 725 21.52 -7.17 -31.05
N PRO A 726 21.84 -7.11 -32.36
CA PRO A 726 21.04 -6.38 -33.32
C PRO A 726 19.59 -6.89 -33.37
N GLY A 727 18.64 -5.96 -33.46
CA GLY A 727 17.20 -6.22 -33.44
C GLY A 727 16.55 -6.31 -32.05
N LEU A 728 17.31 -6.49 -30.96
CA LEU A 728 16.77 -6.66 -29.60
C LEU A 728 15.87 -5.50 -29.16
N LEU A 729 16.21 -4.27 -29.56
CA LEU A 729 15.45 -3.07 -29.21
C LEU A 729 14.60 -2.54 -30.38
N GLY A 730 14.58 -3.27 -31.50
CA GLY A 730 13.99 -2.84 -32.76
C GLY A 730 14.64 -1.58 -33.35
N SER A 731 13.97 -1.00 -34.35
CA SER A 731 14.48 0.18 -35.04
C SER A 731 14.64 1.40 -34.13
N ARG A 732 15.63 2.25 -34.44
CA ARG A 732 15.89 3.50 -33.69
C ARG A 732 14.65 4.39 -33.54
N ALA A 733 13.84 4.48 -34.58
CA ALA A 733 12.61 5.29 -34.55
C ALA A 733 11.57 4.70 -33.58
N ARG A 734 11.44 3.37 -33.53
CA ARG A 734 10.55 2.68 -32.59
C ARG A 734 11.06 2.80 -31.15
N PHE A 735 12.37 2.61 -30.93
CA PHE A 735 13.00 2.81 -29.63
C PHE A 735 12.82 4.24 -29.11
N GLY A 736 13.01 5.24 -29.98
CA GLY A 736 12.83 6.65 -29.64
C GLY A 736 11.41 6.97 -29.17
N ARG A 737 10.39 6.46 -29.87
CA ARG A 737 8.98 6.64 -29.48
C ARG A 737 8.61 5.90 -28.20
N ARG A 738 9.13 4.69 -28.01
CA ARG A 738 8.71 3.78 -26.94
C ARG A 738 9.44 3.98 -25.62
N PHE A 739 10.72 4.33 -25.67
CA PHE A 739 11.55 4.41 -24.47
C PHE A 739 12.15 5.80 -24.30
N THR A 740 12.81 6.35 -25.33
CA THR A 740 13.51 7.64 -25.19
C THR A 740 12.56 8.78 -24.83
N ALA A 741 11.49 9.00 -25.61
CA ALA A 741 10.57 10.10 -25.35
C ALA A 741 9.83 9.95 -23.99
N PRO A 742 9.24 8.79 -23.63
CA PRO A 742 8.60 8.64 -22.33
C PRO A 742 9.55 8.79 -21.14
N ILE A 743 10.77 8.23 -21.21
CA ILE A 743 11.72 8.26 -20.09
C ILE A 743 12.38 9.64 -19.96
N GLU A 744 12.93 10.19 -21.05
CA GLU A 744 13.69 11.44 -20.98
C GLU A 744 12.79 12.68 -20.89
N GLN A 745 11.61 12.67 -21.53
CA GLN A 745 10.72 13.85 -21.60
C GLN A 745 9.58 13.79 -20.59
N ARG A 746 8.98 12.61 -20.37
CA ARG A 746 7.82 12.46 -19.47
C ARG A 746 8.18 11.90 -18.09
N GLN A 747 9.45 11.52 -17.88
CA GLN A 747 9.96 10.91 -16.65
C GLN A 747 9.16 9.68 -16.19
N ASP A 748 8.70 8.87 -17.16
CA ASP A 748 7.91 7.67 -16.90
C ASP A 748 8.76 6.57 -16.23
N ALA A 749 8.51 6.33 -14.94
CA ALA A 749 9.24 5.36 -14.14
C ALA A 749 8.93 3.91 -14.51
N GLU A 750 7.73 3.61 -15.03
CA GLU A 750 7.34 2.25 -15.42
C GLU A 750 8.05 1.86 -16.72
N VAL A 751 8.05 2.75 -17.70
CA VAL A 751 8.77 2.53 -18.97
C VAL A 751 10.27 2.37 -18.73
N ALA A 752 10.84 3.13 -17.79
CA ALA A 752 12.23 2.97 -17.38
C ALA A 752 12.50 1.60 -16.73
N ARG A 753 11.59 1.11 -15.86
CA ARG A 753 11.70 -0.23 -15.25
C ARG A 753 11.60 -1.33 -16.31
N ARG A 754 10.66 -1.20 -17.26
CA ARG A 754 10.51 -2.12 -18.40
C ARG A 754 11.77 -2.19 -19.26
N LEU A 755 12.39 -1.05 -19.57
CA LEU A 755 13.65 -1.03 -20.33
C LEU A 755 14.77 -1.73 -19.55
N ARG A 756 14.93 -1.43 -18.25
CA ARG A 756 15.94 -2.07 -17.39
C ARG A 756 15.78 -3.59 -17.35
N ARG A 757 14.56 -4.11 -17.22
CA ARG A 757 14.26 -5.55 -17.25
C ARG A 757 14.66 -6.20 -18.58
N LEU A 758 14.35 -5.55 -19.70
CA LEU A 758 14.68 -6.06 -21.04
C LEU A 758 16.20 -6.11 -21.27
N VAL A 759 16.94 -5.08 -20.87
CA VAL A 759 18.39 -4.98 -21.15
C VAL A 759 19.26 -5.64 -20.08
N GLY A 760 18.73 -5.86 -18.88
CA GLY A 760 19.46 -6.38 -17.73
C GLY A 760 20.27 -7.65 -18.01
N PRO A 761 19.69 -8.70 -18.62
CA PRO A 761 20.42 -9.95 -18.90
C PRO A 761 21.63 -9.77 -19.82
N PHE A 762 21.67 -8.71 -20.64
CA PHE A 762 22.71 -8.45 -21.62
C PHE A 762 23.82 -7.52 -21.10
N ILE A 763 23.67 -6.97 -19.89
CA ILE A 763 24.60 -5.99 -19.31
C ILE A 763 25.05 -6.46 -17.92
N LEU A 764 26.34 -6.75 -17.79
CA LEU A 764 26.97 -6.97 -16.49
C LEU A 764 27.70 -5.69 -16.06
N ARG A 765 27.20 -5.03 -15.02
CA ARG A 765 27.80 -3.82 -14.43
C ARG A 765 28.09 -4.04 -12.95
N ARG A 766 29.31 -3.71 -12.55
CA ARG A 766 29.78 -3.77 -11.17
C ARG A 766 30.58 -2.53 -10.82
N GLU A 767 30.48 -2.10 -9.57
CA GLU A 767 31.15 -0.91 -9.04
C GLU A 767 32.17 -1.30 -7.96
N LYS A 768 33.22 -0.49 -7.78
CA LYS A 768 34.25 -0.77 -6.75
C LYS A 768 33.68 -0.79 -5.33
N ARG A 769 32.53 -0.14 -5.13
CA ARG A 769 31.81 -0.07 -3.86
C ARG A 769 30.94 -1.29 -3.58
N ASP A 770 30.77 -2.19 -4.54
CA ASP A 770 29.95 -3.38 -4.35
C ASP A 770 30.52 -4.22 -3.19
N PRO A 771 29.70 -4.68 -2.22
CA PRO A 771 30.17 -5.38 -1.02
C PRO A 771 31.07 -6.59 -1.31
N GLY A 772 30.83 -7.29 -2.41
CA GLY A 772 31.62 -8.45 -2.86
C GLY A 772 32.88 -8.11 -3.67
N ILE A 773 33.22 -6.82 -3.83
CA ILE A 773 34.39 -6.31 -4.56
C ILE A 773 35.24 -5.41 -3.66
N LEU A 774 34.61 -4.66 -2.75
CA LEU A 774 35.29 -3.72 -1.85
C LEU A 774 36.41 -4.36 -1.03
N ALA A 775 36.21 -5.61 -0.58
CA ALA A 775 37.20 -6.37 0.18
C ALA A 775 38.48 -6.73 -0.63
N ASP A 776 38.39 -6.71 -1.97
CA ASP A 776 39.48 -7.08 -2.88
C ASP A 776 40.26 -5.85 -3.41
N LEU A 777 39.90 -4.62 -2.98
CA LEU A 777 40.48 -3.36 -3.46
C LEU A 777 41.11 -2.53 -2.32
N PRO A 778 42.21 -1.79 -2.57
CA PRO A 778 42.77 -0.86 -1.59
C PRO A 778 41.87 0.37 -1.38
N GLU A 779 42.03 1.05 -0.24
CA GLU A 779 41.26 2.26 0.10
C GLU A 779 41.56 3.42 -0.88
N LYS A 780 40.50 4.11 -1.37
CA LYS A 780 40.65 5.31 -2.20
C LYS A 780 40.93 6.53 -1.31
N ILE A 781 42.13 7.11 -1.44
CA ILE A 781 42.49 8.36 -0.78
C ILE A 781 42.29 9.53 -1.75
N GLU A 782 41.37 10.43 -1.44
CA GLU A 782 41.12 11.66 -2.20
C GLU A 782 41.63 12.87 -1.42
N ARG A 783 42.45 13.72 -2.06
CA ARG A 783 43.01 14.94 -1.47
C ARG A 783 42.76 16.13 -2.38
N THR A 784 41.96 17.09 -1.91
CA THR A 784 41.79 18.38 -2.58
C THR A 784 42.95 19.29 -2.21
N VAL A 785 43.75 19.69 -3.21
CA VAL A 785 44.82 20.68 -3.04
C VAL A 785 44.36 22.00 -3.65
N VAL A 786 44.15 23.01 -2.81
CA VAL A 786 43.79 24.36 -3.26
C VAL A 786 45.07 25.09 -3.67
N CYS A 787 45.19 25.42 -4.95
CA CYS A 787 46.32 26.18 -5.48
C CYS A 787 45.97 27.67 -5.50
N PRO A 788 46.74 28.55 -4.82
CA PRO A 788 46.56 29.99 -4.99
C PRO A 788 47.01 30.42 -6.40
N LEU A 789 46.41 31.49 -6.92
CA LEU A 789 46.86 32.13 -8.16
C LEU A 789 48.24 32.75 -7.95
N THR A 790 49.09 32.76 -8.99
CA THR A 790 50.32 33.55 -8.94
C THR A 790 49.99 35.05 -9.05
N PRO A 791 50.90 35.95 -8.64
CA PRO A 791 50.69 37.40 -8.78
C PRO A 791 50.42 37.89 -10.21
N GLU A 792 50.90 37.19 -11.23
CA GLU A 792 50.64 37.50 -12.64
C GLU A 792 49.28 36.99 -13.13
N GLN A 793 48.67 36.06 -12.39
CA GLN A 793 47.38 35.42 -12.70
C GLN A 793 46.20 36.01 -11.92
N ALA A 794 46.47 36.71 -10.80
CA ALA A 794 45.50 37.42 -9.96
C ALA A 794 45.30 38.86 -10.45
#